data_AF-A0A1F2PEL1-F1
#
_entry.id   AF-A0A1F2PEL1-F1
#
_cell.length_a   1.000
_cell.length_b   1.000
_cell.length_c   1.000
_cell.angle_alpha   90.00
_cell.angle_beta   90.00
_cell.angle_gamma   90.00
#
_symmetry.space_group_name_H-M   'P 1'
#
loop_
_entity.id
_entity.type
_entity.pdbx_description
1 polymer ?
#
loop_
_entity_poly.entity_id
_entity_poly.type
_entity_poly.pdbx_seq_one_letter_code
_entity_poly.pdbx_strand_id
1 'polypeptide(L)'
;MKNTTIRVLSALTVMSMAFSGSVFAASDQTTDTNTSTLTTVASNMGVAYRGHIQNTGDYPLDNAWIQGPTELGTEGQGLRLEGFWIELTGTIPENAHIQYQVHVQNEGWMDWVSDGAFAGTRDKSQRIEAIRIRLVDDDGNALSGYSVQYRGHIQDQGDTEWVADGAELGTTGLSRRLEALEVQIIQTNADNSDSNNADSDDESSNDNATVEPTSPGSAIVSPTSTIVIDKEFSNREQNASYDESLATHAVFNGTEIELTGAGAMAENGILTITAEGTYVVSGNLTEGQIRVETTDTEKVQLVLNGVTIHNSNSAPIYLKSADKVFITLAEGTTNTLTDGSDYIQTDDNTVDAVIFSKADLAINGTGTLNITANYKHGIVSKDDLIITGGTFNISSVKAALNGKDALKIKDGVFNISSSDGKGLTSKHDSDTTKGYVYIAGGTFKISNCTEGIEGTAIVIEGGDIDVTATDDGLNAASETTTDNATTETTETAQIPGGGQTPGGGGMMAADTNAYIAIAGGTIKLNTTGDGIDSNGNLYVSGGTIFVSGPTSDGEGALDYDGTADVSGGTIVIAGSSGMAQSFSNTSTQASILYNLTAKAAAGTEVSLKDSSGKVLVSYTPEKAYQSAVISTPEMSVGSTYTLTAGGQTVSIEQTAMVTSNGNTQGGPGGTRPDGGNRPDPGTTPMTPPTETAV
;
A
#
# COMPACT_ATOMS: atom_id res chain seq x y z
N MET A 1 90.83 10.04 25.12
CA MET A 1 91.24 8.71 24.57
C MET A 1 90.26 8.33 23.45
N LYS A 2 90.53 7.26 22.71
CA LYS A 2 89.69 6.59 21.67
C LYS A 2 88.19 6.55 22.03
N ASN A 3 87.17 6.52 21.15
CA ASN A 3 86.93 6.51 19.68
C ASN A 3 85.38 6.72 19.48
N THR A 4 84.71 7.01 18.35
CA THR A 4 85.01 7.54 16.98
C THR A 4 83.67 7.94 16.29
N THR A 5 83.73 8.70 15.19
CA THR A 5 82.67 9.12 14.21
C THR A 5 81.86 7.92 13.62
N ILE A 6 80.66 8.00 12.99
CA ILE A 6 80.10 8.73 11.80
C ILE A 6 78.53 8.69 11.87
N ARG A 7 77.74 9.77 11.65
CA ARG A 7 76.82 10.14 10.49
C ARG A 7 76.02 8.98 9.81
N VAL A 8 74.84 9.12 9.14
CA VAL A 8 74.28 10.14 8.19
C VAL A 8 72.72 10.16 8.19
N LEU A 9 72.15 11.26 7.65
CA LEU A 9 70.75 11.63 7.31
C LEU A 9 69.64 10.59 6.96
N SER A 10 68.44 10.90 7.46
CA SER A 10 67.07 10.89 6.87
C SER A 10 66.71 10.24 5.51
N ALA A 11 65.51 9.63 5.47
CA ALA A 11 64.62 9.56 4.31
C ALA A 11 63.13 9.61 4.75
N LEU A 12 62.21 9.96 3.84
CA LEU A 12 60.75 10.05 4.05
C LEU A 12 60.06 8.87 3.34
N THR A 13 59.01 8.28 3.94
CA THR A 13 58.33 7.09 3.39
C THR A 13 56.97 7.44 2.80
N VAL A 14 56.75 7.09 1.53
CA VAL A 14 55.45 6.94 0.88
C VAL A 14 55.41 5.52 0.32
N MET A 15 54.30 4.80 0.50
CA MET A 15 54.21 3.38 0.12
C MET A 15 52.86 3.08 -0.56
N SER A 16 52.86 3.06 -1.89
CA SER A 16 51.76 2.53 -2.69
C SER A 16 51.88 1.00 -2.79
N MET A 17 50.77 0.27 -2.64
CA MET A 17 50.73 -1.17 -2.93
C MET A 17 50.17 -1.43 -4.32
N ALA A 18 50.89 -2.23 -5.10
CA ALA A 18 50.41 -2.85 -6.33
C ALA A 18 50.80 -4.34 -6.28
N PHE A 19 49.89 -5.23 -6.64
CA PHE A 19 50.15 -6.67 -6.68
C PHE A 19 50.21 -7.17 -8.12
N SER A 20 51.33 -7.76 -8.50
CA SER A 20 51.53 -8.49 -9.74
C SER A 20 51.25 -9.98 -9.55
N GLY A 21 50.48 -10.59 -10.43
CA GLY A 21 50.19 -12.02 -10.39
C GLY A 21 51.35 -12.93 -10.81
N SER A 22 51.12 -14.24 -10.77
CA SER A 22 51.96 -15.26 -11.40
C SER A 22 51.12 -16.50 -11.72
N VAL A 23 51.47 -17.21 -12.79
CA VAL A 23 50.64 -18.26 -13.43
C VAL A 23 51.26 -19.64 -13.23
N PHE A 24 50.40 -20.65 -13.04
CA PHE A 24 50.71 -22.06 -13.35
C PHE A 24 49.63 -22.62 -14.28
N ALA A 25 50.00 -23.58 -15.14
CA ALA A 25 49.25 -23.88 -16.36
C ALA A 25 48.79 -25.35 -16.50
N ALA A 26 47.55 -25.47 -16.97
CA ALA A 26 46.98 -26.48 -17.87
C ALA A 26 47.18 -27.99 -17.62
N SER A 27 46.03 -28.69 -17.58
CA SER A 27 45.86 -30.04 -18.13
C SER A 27 44.51 -30.14 -18.85
N ASP A 28 44.51 -30.71 -20.05
CA ASP A 28 43.38 -30.84 -21.00
C ASP A 28 42.89 -32.32 -20.96
N GLN A 29 41.62 -32.73 -21.09
CA GLN A 29 40.35 -32.16 -21.59
C GLN A 29 39.18 -32.49 -20.59
N THR A 30 37.89 -32.15 -20.74
CA THR A 30 37.03 -31.90 -21.92
C THR A 30 35.95 -30.82 -21.73
N THR A 31 35.64 -30.17 -22.84
CA THR A 31 34.50 -29.28 -23.15
C THR A 31 33.18 -29.56 -22.42
N ASP A 32 32.57 -28.49 -21.92
CA ASP A 32 31.19 -28.16 -22.30
C ASP A 32 31.12 -26.64 -22.57
N THR A 33 30.79 -26.24 -23.81
CA THR A 33 30.88 -24.84 -24.26
C THR A 33 29.50 -24.26 -24.51
N ASN A 34 28.81 -23.85 -23.44
CA ASN A 34 27.66 -22.96 -23.59
C ASN A 34 28.14 -21.50 -23.61
N THR A 35 28.61 -21.06 -24.78
CA THR A 35 29.10 -19.70 -25.00
C THR A 35 27.93 -18.73 -24.96
N SER A 36 27.58 -18.25 -23.77
CA SER A 36 26.67 -17.12 -23.61
C SER A 36 27.28 -15.91 -24.30
N THR A 37 26.77 -15.60 -25.49
CA THR A 37 27.03 -14.34 -26.15
C THR A 37 26.43 -13.25 -25.28
N LEU A 38 27.27 -12.33 -24.80
CA LEU A 38 26.83 -11.09 -24.17
C LEU A 38 26.15 -10.20 -25.22
N THR A 39 24.90 -10.53 -25.51
CA THR A 39 23.96 -9.60 -26.12
C THR A 39 23.86 -8.41 -25.17
N THR A 40 24.39 -7.26 -25.58
CA THR A 40 24.18 -6.01 -24.85
C THR A 40 22.69 -5.79 -24.72
N VAL A 41 22.17 -5.85 -23.50
CA VAL A 41 20.79 -5.45 -23.22
C VAL A 41 20.67 -4.01 -23.69
N ALA A 42 19.79 -3.76 -24.66
CA ALA A 42 19.52 -2.41 -25.12
C ALA A 42 18.91 -1.65 -23.94
N SER A 43 19.53 -0.55 -23.52
CA SER A 43 18.95 0.31 -22.49
C SER A 43 17.63 0.87 -23.00
N ASN A 44 16.54 0.70 -22.26
CA ASN A 44 15.25 1.29 -22.61
C ASN A 44 15.37 2.82 -22.75
N MET A 45 14.40 3.45 -23.42
CA MET A 45 14.38 4.91 -23.56
C MET A 45 14.37 5.57 -22.17
N GLY A 46 15.33 6.46 -21.95
CA GLY A 46 15.47 7.26 -20.74
C GLY A 46 15.48 8.75 -21.07
N VAL A 47 15.71 9.56 -20.05
CA VAL A 47 15.77 11.02 -20.16
C VAL A 47 16.96 11.55 -19.36
N ALA A 48 17.55 12.63 -19.82
CA ALA A 48 18.60 13.34 -19.10
C ALA A 48 18.47 14.85 -19.24
N TYR A 49 18.88 15.59 -18.21
CA TYR A 49 18.64 17.02 -18.10
C TYR A 49 19.74 17.77 -17.33
N ARG A 50 19.76 19.09 -17.49
CA ARG A 50 20.62 20.04 -16.75
C ARG A 50 19.95 21.41 -16.74
N GLY A 51 20.32 22.30 -15.82
CA GLY A 51 19.58 23.53 -15.53
C GLY A 51 20.43 24.79 -15.50
N HIS A 52 19.77 25.95 -15.43
CA HIS A 52 20.37 27.22 -15.04
C HIS A 52 19.76 27.64 -13.71
N ILE A 53 20.54 27.56 -12.64
CA ILE A 53 20.09 27.82 -11.25
C ILE A 53 20.57 29.21 -10.83
N GLN A 54 19.69 29.99 -10.19
CA GLN A 54 19.99 31.35 -9.73
C GLN A 54 21.28 31.40 -8.90
N ASN A 55 22.16 32.35 -9.20
CA ASN A 55 23.48 32.57 -8.57
C ASN A 55 24.52 31.44 -8.78
N THR A 56 24.09 30.25 -9.20
CA THR A 56 24.96 29.10 -9.49
C THR A 56 25.40 29.07 -10.97
N GLY A 57 24.50 29.44 -11.89
CA GLY A 57 24.71 29.35 -13.33
C GLY A 57 24.24 28.01 -13.91
N ASP A 58 24.85 27.59 -15.02
CA ASP A 58 24.58 26.28 -15.63
C ASP A 58 25.04 25.16 -14.66
N TYR A 59 24.15 24.22 -14.34
CA TYR A 59 24.37 23.13 -13.40
C TYR A 59 23.94 21.79 -14.02
N PRO A 60 24.77 20.72 -13.97
CA PRO A 60 26.12 20.64 -13.39
C PRO A 60 27.14 21.59 -14.05
N LEU A 61 28.12 22.08 -13.25
CA LEU A 61 29.07 23.13 -13.65
C LEU A 61 30.05 22.73 -14.77
N ASP A 62 30.19 21.44 -15.03
CA ASP A 62 30.95 20.88 -16.17
C ASP A 62 30.08 20.69 -17.43
N ASN A 63 28.79 21.01 -17.35
CA ASN A 63 27.74 20.79 -18.35
C ASN A 63 27.39 19.31 -18.60
N ALA A 64 27.73 18.41 -17.68
CA ALA A 64 27.26 17.03 -17.71
C ALA A 64 25.72 16.95 -17.70
N TRP A 65 25.18 15.80 -18.12
CA TRP A 65 23.75 15.52 -18.12
C TRP A 65 23.37 14.64 -16.92
N ILE A 66 22.51 15.15 -16.04
CA ILE A 66 21.91 14.39 -14.94
C ILE A 66 20.95 13.38 -15.56
N GLN A 67 21.06 12.09 -15.22
CA GLN A 67 20.14 11.07 -15.72
C GLN A 67 18.88 11.05 -14.85
N GLY A 68 17.70 11.03 -15.48
CA GLY A 68 16.43 10.89 -14.77
C GLY A 68 16.33 9.55 -14.04
N PRO A 69 15.64 9.47 -12.88
CA PRO A 69 14.86 10.53 -12.24
C PRO A 69 15.64 11.47 -11.30
N THR A 70 16.98 11.47 -11.25
CA THR A 70 17.75 12.25 -10.26
C THR A 70 17.47 13.76 -10.31
N GLU A 71 17.29 14.42 -9.16
CA GLU A 71 16.98 15.86 -9.07
C GLU A 71 17.92 16.76 -9.89
N LEU A 72 17.30 17.71 -10.60
CA LEU A 72 17.93 18.96 -11.04
C LEU A 72 17.34 20.15 -10.27
N GLY A 73 18.12 20.72 -9.36
CA GLY A 73 17.67 21.86 -8.57
C GLY A 73 18.56 22.16 -7.39
N THR A 74 17.97 22.84 -6.41
CA THR A 74 18.48 22.88 -5.04
C THR A 74 17.29 22.93 -4.07
N GLU A 75 16.73 21.77 -3.72
CA GLU A 75 15.70 21.68 -2.67
C GLU A 75 16.13 22.42 -1.39
N GLY A 76 15.21 23.13 -0.74
CA GLY A 76 15.44 23.82 0.54
C GLY A 76 16.44 25.00 0.55
N GLN A 77 17.24 25.22 -0.51
CA GLN A 77 18.23 26.31 -0.55
C GLN A 77 17.65 27.66 -0.99
N GLY A 78 16.41 27.68 -1.49
CA GLY A 78 15.71 28.90 -1.90
C GLY A 78 16.20 29.51 -3.22
N LEU A 79 16.99 28.78 -4.01
CA LEU A 79 17.40 29.18 -5.35
C LEU A 79 16.43 28.60 -6.37
N ARG A 80 16.11 29.40 -7.40
CA ARG A 80 15.19 29.03 -8.48
C ARG A 80 15.90 28.42 -9.68
N LEU A 81 15.14 27.65 -10.47
CA LEU A 81 15.41 27.44 -11.88
C LEU A 81 15.03 28.69 -12.70
N GLU A 82 15.94 29.14 -13.55
CA GLU A 82 15.72 30.21 -14.55
C GLU A 82 15.58 29.66 -15.98
N GLY A 83 16.09 28.45 -16.20
CA GLY A 83 15.99 27.69 -17.45
C GLY A 83 16.53 26.26 -17.30
N PHE A 84 16.33 25.42 -18.31
CA PHE A 84 16.88 24.05 -18.38
C PHE A 84 16.94 23.48 -19.80
N TRP A 85 17.59 22.33 -19.91
CA TRP A 85 17.66 21.48 -21.09
C TRP A 85 17.22 20.06 -20.71
N ILE A 86 16.58 19.36 -21.64
CA ILE A 86 16.20 17.94 -21.53
C ILE A 86 16.47 17.25 -22.87
N GLU A 87 17.12 16.09 -22.86
CA GLU A 87 17.32 15.21 -24.03
C GLU A 87 16.89 13.77 -23.71
N LEU A 88 16.50 13.02 -24.75
CA LEU A 88 16.25 11.59 -24.65
C LEU A 88 17.56 10.80 -24.59
N THR A 89 17.56 9.69 -23.87
CA THR A 89 18.72 8.79 -23.73
C THR A 89 18.31 7.31 -23.91
N GLY A 90 19.29 6.40 -23.92
CA GLY A 90 19.04 4.97 -24.14
C GLY A 90 18.68 4.65 -25.58
N THR A 91 17.76 3.71 -25.78
CA THR A 91 17.27 3.30 -27.10
C THR A 91 16.06 4.14 -27.49
N ILE A 92 16.30 5.10 -28.38
CA ILE A 92 15.31 6.09 -28.82
C ILE A 92 14.70 5.61 -30.15
N PRO A 93 13.37 5.51 -30.29
CA PRO A 93 12.69 5.28 -31.57
C PRO A 93 13.04 6.38 -32.59
N GLU A 94 13.13 6.02 -33.88
CA GLU A 94 13.68 6.90 -34.93
C GLU A 94 12.91 8.21 -35.13
N ASN A 95 11.63 8.26 -34.70
CA ASN A 95 10.72 9.40 -34.76
C ASN A 95 10.45 10.09 -33.41
N ALA A 96 11.12 9.68 -32.32
CA ALA A 96 10.75 10.13 -30.96
C ALA A 96 11.44 11.44 -30.55
N HIS A 97 10.64 12.41 -30.11
CA HIS A 97 11.07 13.72 -29.64
C HIS A 97 10.57 14.01 -28.23
N ILE A 98 11.37 14.71 -27.41
CA ILE A 98 10.92 15.30 -26.14
C ILE A 98 10.75 16.80 -26.27
N GLN A 99 9.52 17.28 -26.09
CA GLN A 99 9.17 18.70 -26.15
C GLN A 99 8.87 19.25 -24.76
N TYR A 100 9.34 20.47 -24.49
CA TYR A 100 9.10 21.17 -23.23
C TYR A 100 8.93 22.68 -23.42
N GLN A 101 8.10 23.27 -22.56
CA GLN A 101 7.92 24.73 -22.47
C GLN A 101 7.88 25.17 -21.00
N VAL A 102 8.14 26.45 -20.76
CA VAL A 102 8.19 27.03 -19.41
C VAL A 102 7.40 28.35 -19.34
N HIS A 103 6.77 28.60 -18.20
CA HIS A 103 6.13 29.86 -17.85
C HIS A 103 7.12 30.72 -17.05
N VAL A 104 7.59 31.82 -17.63
CA VAL A 104 8.59 32.71 -17.01
C VAL A 104 7.91 33.96 -16.47
N GLN A 105 8.31 34.34 -15.25
CA GLN A 105 7.84 35.56 -14.57
C GLN A 105 7.88 36.79 -15.49
N ASN A 106 6.74 37.46 -15.63
CA ASN A 106 6.50 38.63 -16.50
C ASN A 106 6.58 38.40 -18.02
N GLU A 107 6.98 37.21 -18.51
CA GLU A 107 7.01 36.90 -19.95
C GLU A 107 5.87 35.97 -20.37
N GLY A 108 5.39 35.13 -19.44
CA GLY A 108 4.33 34.16 -19.69
C GLY A 108 4.86 32.80 -20.15
N TRP A 109 4.00 31.99 -20.77
CA TRP A 109 4.42 30.77 -21.45
C TRP A 109 5.30 31.12 -22.66
N MET A 110 6.52 30.57 -22.67
CA MET A 110 7.43 30.62 -23.81
C MET A 110 7.04 29.55 -24.85
N ASP A 111 7.57 29.68 -26.08
CA ASP A 111 7.40 28.66 -27.13
C ASP A 111 7.96 27.28 -26.69
N TRP A 112 7.38 26.21 -27.21
CA TRP A 112 7.92 24.85 -27.06
C TRP A 112 9.31 24.75 -27.71
N VAL A 113 10.24 24.12 -27.00
CA VAL A 113 11.54 23.68 -27.52
C VAL A 113 11.64 22.16 -27.46
N SER A 114 12.67 21.57 -28.07
CA SER A 114 12.83 20.11 -28.19
C SER A 114 14.28 19.67 -27.97
N ASP A 115 14.48 18.40 -27.59
CA ASP A 115 15.71 17.63 -27.82
C ASP A 115 17.02 18.38 -27.56
N GLY A 116 17.29 18.71 -26.29
CA GLY A 116 18.51 19.38 -25.86
C GLY A 116 18.62 20.87 -26.22
N ALA A 117 17.52 21.54 -26.60
CA ALA A 117 17.43 23.00 -26.68
C ALA A 117 17.22 23.66 -25.30
N PHE A 118 17.52 24.95 -25.16
CA PHE A 118 17.33 25.66 -23.88
C PHE A 118 15.91 26.22 -23.76
N ALA A 119 15.21 25.87 -22.69
CA ALA A 119 13.97 26.53 -22.27
C ALA A 119 14.26 27.51 -21.12
N GLY A 120 13.60 28.67 -21.12
CA GLY A 120 13.73 29.69 -20.06
C GLY A 120 14.61 30.88 -20.45
N THR A 121 15.21 31.52 -19.45
CA THR A 121 15.97 32.77 -19.62
C THR A 121 17.35 32.71 -18.97
N ARG A 122 18.30 33.46 -19.53
CA ARG A 122 19.63 33.72 -18.95
C ARG A 122 19.81 35.21 -18.75
N ASP A 123 20.60 35.60 -17.75
CA ASP A 123 20.99 36.98 -17.41
C ASP A 123 19.83 37.97 -17.08
N LYS A 124 18.56 37.54 -17.14
CA LYS A 124 17.38 38.37 -16.82
C LYS A 124 16.94 38.28 -15.35
N SER A 125 17.44 37.31 -14.58
CA SER A 125 17.04 37.06 -13.19
C SER A 125 15.54 36.79 -12.98
N GLN A 126 14.88 36.15 -13.94
CA GLN A 126 13.47 35.75 -13.85
C GLN A 126 13.34 34.28 -13.45
N ARG A 127 12.27 33.96 -12.72
CA ARG A 127 11.92 32.57 -12.35
C ARG A 127 11.10 31.88 -13.42
N ILE A 128 11.28 30.57 -13.50
CA ILE A 128 10.24 29.64 -13.94
C ILE A 128 9.17 29.55 -12.83
N GLU A 129 7.90 29.68 -13.22
CA GLU A 129 6.74 29.54 -12.33
C GLU A 129 5.96 28.24 -12.60
N ALA A 130 5.98 27.75 -13.85
CA ALA A 130 5.40 26.48 -14.27
C ALA A 130 6.09 25.92 -15.52
N ILE A 131 5.92 24.61 -15.79
CA ILE A 131 6.48 23.89 -16.94
C ILE A 131 5.47 22.89 -17.51
N ARG A 132 5.71 22.45 -18.75
CA ARG A 132 5.05 21.29 -19.38
C ARG A 132 6.08 20.52 -20.20
N ILE A 133 6.03 19.19 -20.19
CA ILE A 133 6.93 18.28 -20.92
C ILE A 133 6.07 17.19 -21.57
N ARG A 134 6.35 16.79 -22.81
CA ARG A 134 5.62 15.72 -23.52
C ARG A 134 6.54 14.96 -24.49
N LEU A 135 6.22 13.69 -24.72
CA LEU A 135 6.83 12.90 -25.81
C LEU A 135 5.95 12.99 -27.06
N VAL A 136 6.57 13.20 -28.22
CA VAL A 136 5.86 13.27 -29.52
C VAL A 136 6.60 12.53 -30.64
N ASP A 137 5.88 12.28 -31.74
CA ASP A 137 6.46 11.85 -33.02
C ASP A 137 6.89 13.04 -33.92
N ASP A 138 7.49 12.74 -35.09
CA ASP A 138 7.85 13.71 -36.14
C ASP A 138 6.69 14.67 -36.53
N ASP A 139 5.45 14.17 -36.51
CA ASP A 139 4.24 14.92 -36.89
C ASP A 139 3.66 15.75 -35.70
N GLY A 140 4.19 15.56 -34.49
CA GLY A 140 3.79 16.25 -33.27
C GLY A 140 2.61 15.63 -32.51
N ASN A 141 2.22 14.39 -32.85
CA ASN A 141 1.25 13.59 -32.09
C ASN A 141 1.91 13.03 -30.81
N ALA A 142 1.13 12.63 -29.81
CA ALA A 142 1.68 11.99 -28.61
C ALA A 142 2.38 10.65 -28.97
N LEU A 143 3.59 10.44 -28.46
CA LEU A 143 4.38 9.24 -28.78
C LEU A 143 3.77 7.98 -28.15
N SER A 144 3.32 7.04 -28.98
CA SER A 144 2.80 5.75 -28.51
C SER A 144 3.90 4.89 -27.87
N GLY A 145 3.57 4.22 -26.76
CA GLY A 145 4.46 3.25 -26.10
C GLY A 145 5.33 3.83 -24.99
N TYR A 146 5.27 5.14 -24.76
CA TYR A 146 5.99 5.82 -23.70
C TYR A 146 5.14 6.94 -23.09
N SER A 147 5.48 7.34 -21.87
CA SER A 147 4.93 8.52 -21.18
C SER A 147 6.07 9.22 -20.46
N VAL A 148 6.07 10.56 -20.47
CA VAL A 148 7.01 11.35 -19.67
C VAL A 148 6.32 11.91 -18.44
N GLN A 149 6.84 11.53 -17.27
CA GLN A 149 6.39 12.00 -15.97
C GLN A 149 7.40 12.99 -15.40
N TYR A 150 6.92 14.03 -14.73
CA TYR A 150 7.74 15.05 -14.10
C TYR A 150 7.08 15.64 -12.85
N ARG A 151 7.91 16.00 -11.87
CA ARG A 151 7.53 16.72 -10.65
C ARG A 151 8.60 17.73 -10.27
N GLY A 152 8.36 18.56 -9.27
CA GLY A 152 9.38 19.48 -8.79
C GLY A 152 9.00 20.23 -7.52
N HIS A 153 9.98 20.91 -6.93
CA HIS A 153 9.80 21.68 -5.70
C HIS A 153 9.34 23.11 -6.02
N ILE A 154 8.19 23.52 -5.47
CA ILE A 154 7.65 24.88 -5.64
C ILE A 154 7.74 25.66 -4.33
N GLN A 155 8.28 26.88 -4.42
CA GLN A 155 8.45 27.78 -3.28
C GLN A 155 7.16 27.94 -2.45
N ASP A 156 7.33 27.74 -1.13
CA ASP A 156 6.30 27.80 -0.10
C ASP A 156 5.10 26.83 -0.35
N GLN A 157 5.32 25.76 -1.13
CA GLN A 157 4.40 24.61 -1.28
C GLN A 157 5.10 23.27 -1.01
N GLY A 158 6.39 23.16 -1.34
CA GLY A 158 7.14 21.90 -1.28
C GLY A 158 7.11 21.16 -2.62
N ASP A 159 7.36 19.86 -2.57
CA ASP A 159 7.34 18.97 -3.73
C ASP A 159 5.93 18.77 -4.27
N THR A 160 5.80 18.58 -5.58
CA THR A 160 4.52 18.19 -6.20
C THR A 160 4.41 16.69 -6.41
N GLU A 161 3.17 16.25 -6.59
CA GLU A 161 2.89 15.00 -7.30
C GLU A 161 3.49 14.98 -8.72
N TRP A 162 3.64 13.77 -9.25
CA TRP A 162 4.03 13.53 -10.63
C TRP A 162 2.88 13.89 -11.58
N VAL A 163 3.16 14.78 -12.53
CA VAL A 163 2.27 15.06 -13.67
C VAL A 163 2.88 14.48 -14.95
N ALA A 164 2.07 14.27 -15.99
CA ALA A 164 2.50 13.58 -17.21
C ALA A 164 2.10 14.30 -18.51
N ASP A 165 2.82 14.01 -19.59
CA ASP A 165 2.43 14.20 -20.99
C ASP A 165 1.74 15.54 -21.34
N GLY A 166 2.33 16.64 -20.87
CA GLY A 166 1.92 18.02 -21.18
C GLY A 166 1.02 18.66 -20.11
N ALA A 167 0.71 17.97 -19.02
CA ALA A 167 0.06 18.55 -17.85
C ALA A 167 0.93 19.64 -17.18
N GLU A 168 0.32 20.57 -16.45
CA GLU A 168 1.02 21.72 -15.88
C GLU A 168 1.62 21.40 -14.51
N LEU A 169 2.96 21.41 -14.44
CA LEU A 169 3.71 21.42 -13.18
C LEU A 169 4.01 22.87 -12.81
N GLY A 170 3.49 23.38 -11.69
CA GLY A 170 3.81 24.72 -11.20
C GLY A 170 2.60 25.56 -10.83
N THR A 171 2.78 26.89 -10.79
CA THR A 171 1.73 27.84 -10.44
C THR A 171 1.72 29.10 -11.31
N THR A 172 1.21 28.97 -12.54
CA THR A 172 0.96 30.10 -13.45
C THR A 172 0.26 31.26 -12.72
N GLY A 173 0.95 32.39 -12.55
CA GLY A 173 0.39 33.62 -11.98
C GLY A 173 0.37 33.73 -10.45
N LEU A 174 0.71 32.69 -9.67
CA LEU A 174 0.78 32.79 -8.19
C LEU A 174 2.12 33.33 -7.67
N SER A 175 3.05 33.66 -8.56
CA SER A 175 4.36 34.27 -8.25
C SER A 175 5.33 33.44 -7.40
N ARG A 176 5.11 32.13 -7.29
CA ARG A 176 6.06 31.16 -6.70
C ARG A 176 7.07 30.71 -7.78
N ARG A 177 8.26 30.28 -7.38
CA ARG A 177 9.29 29.76 -8.29
C ARG A 177 9.39 28.23 -8.21
N LEU A 178 9.78 27.59 -9.31
CA LEU A 178 10.28 26.23 -9.31
C LEU A 178 11.75 26.24 -8.84
N GLU A 179 12.09 25.37 -7.88
CA GLU A 179 13.42 25.27 -7.25
C GLU A 179 14.15 23.98 -7.62
N ALA A 180 13.38 22.93 -7.93
CA ALA A 180 13.87 21.63 -8.38
C ALA A 180 12.93 20.99 -9.40
N LEU A 181 13.46 20.05 -10.18
CA LEU A 181 12.79 19.30 -11.23
C LEU A 181 13.34 17.86 -11.28
N GLU A 182 12.43 16.88 -11.28
CA GLU A 182 12.71 15.48 -11.62
C GLU A 182 11.88 15.08 -12.84
N VAL A 183 12.47 14.30 -13.75
CA VAL A 183 11.81 13.83 -14.98
C VAL A 183 12.16 12.36 -15.20
N GLN A 184 11.17 11.55 -15.57
CA GLN A 184 11.37 10.15 -15.96
C GLN A 184 10.54 9.79 -17.19
N ILE A 185 10.98 8.76 -17.90
CA ILE A 185 10.20 8.13 -18.97
C ILE A 185 9.82 6.73 -18.51
N ILE A 186 8.54 6.42 -18.61
CA ILE A 186 8.01 5.09 -18.41
C ILE A 186 7.59 4.52 -19.76
N GLN A 187 7.77 3.22 -19.96
CA GLN A 187 7.21 2.52 -21.10
C GLN A 187 5.72 2.27 -20.82
N THR A 188 4.84 2.68 -21.73
CA THR A 188 3.42 2.35 -21.68
C THR A 188 3.15 1.22 -22.68
N ASN A 189 2.26 0.28 -22.35
CA ASN A 189 2.00 -0.85 -23.24
C ASN A 189 1.19 -0.40 -24.46
N ALA A 190 1.88 -0.12 -25.57
CA ALA A 190 1.26 0.20 -26.84
C ALA A 190 0.62 -1.02 -27.50
N ASP A 191 -0.61 -0.84 -27.97
CA ASP A 191 -1.43 -1.85 -28.63
C ASP A 191 -0.85 -2.21 -30.02
N ASN A 192 -0.07 -3.30 -30.07
CA ASN A 192 0.75 -3.66 -31.23
C ASN A 192 -0.06 -4.36 -32.33
N SER A 193 -0.75 -3.57 -33.14
CA SER A 193 -1.61 -4.05 -34.24
C SER A 193 -0.93 -3.98 -35.62
N ASP A 194 -0.92 -5.14 -36.30
CA ASP A 194 -0.58 -5.40 -37.71
C ASP A 194 0.80 -4.94 -38.27
N SER A 195 1.65 -5.93 -38.56
CA SER A 195 1.62 -6.46 -39.94
C SER A 195 2.13 -7.91 -40.09
N ASN A 196 1.40 -8.67 -40.90
CA ASN A 196 1.58 -10.08 -41.28
C ASN A 196 2.99 -10.50 -41.72
N ASN A 197 3.42 -11.71 -41.32
CA ASN A 197 3.38 -12.87 -42.22
C ASN A 197 3.41 -14.21 -41.43
N ALA A 198 2.94 -15.29 -42.05
CA ALA A 198 2.76 -16.59 -41.40
C ALA A 198 3.99 -17.53 -41.47
N ASP A 199 4.11 -18.39 -40.47
CA ASP A 199 4.11 -19.84 -40.70
C ASP A 199 3.39 -20.55 -39.54
N SER A 200 3.04 -21.82 -39.69
CA SER A 200 2.32 -22.61 -38.68
C SER A 200 3.24 -23.52 -37.86
N ASP A 201 2.98 -23.67 -36.56
CA ASP A 201 2.71 -24.99 -35.96
C ASP A 201 2.06 -24.87 -34.56
N ASP A 202 1.52 -26.00 -34.10
CA ASP A 202 0.70 -26.16 -32.89
C ASP A 202 1.52 -26.75 -31.73
N GLU A 203 1.61 -26.03 -30.59
CA GLU A 203 1.57 -26.63 -29.25
C GLU A 203 0.97 -25.63 -28.24
N SER A 204 0.30 -26.15 -27.21
CA SER A 204 -0.41 -25.35 -26.22
C SER A 204 0.45 -24.97 -25.00
N SER A 205 0.57 -23.67 -24.73
CA SER A 205 0.94 -23.15 -23.41
C SER A 205 -0.20 -22.29 -22.85
N ASN A 206 -0.56 -22.56 -21.59
CA ASN A 206 -1.64 -21.89 -20.89
C ASN A 206 -1.06 -20.76 -20.03
N ASP A 207 -0.83 -19.60 -20.63
CA ASP A 207 -0.26 -18.44 -19.93
C ASP A 207 -1.35 -17.54 -19.33
N ASN A 208 -1.18 -17.18 -18.06
CA ASN A 208 -2.22 -16.56 -17.25
C ASN A 208 -2.02 -15.04 -17.24
N ALA A 209 -2.61 -14.37 -18.23
CA ALA A 209 -2.46 -12.93 -18.46
C ALA A 209 -2.72 -12.10 -17.19
N THR A 210 -1.64 -11.56 -16.62
CA THR A 210 -1.68 -10.56 -15.55
C THR A 210 -2.25 -9.25 -16.09
N VAL A 211 -3.39 -8.82 -15.54
CA VAL A 211 -4.03 -7.56 -15.90
C VAL A 211 -3.18 -6.39 -15.39
N GLU A 212 -2.66 -5.59 -16.32
CA GLU A 212 -1.94 -4.34 -16.00
C GLU A 212 -2.87 -3.37 -15.27
N PRO A 213 -2.45 -2.79 -14.12
CA PRO A 213 -3.31 -1.89 -13.35
C PRO A 213 -3.52 -0.57 -14.08
N THR A 214 -4.78 -0.12 -14.14
CA THR A 214 -5.12 1.26 -14.44
C THR A 214 -4.44 2.20 -13.43
N SER A 215 -4.03 3.39 -13.87
CA SER A 215 -3.56 4.46 -12.97
C SER A 215 -4.54 4.61 -11.80
N PRO A 216 -4.05 4.56 -10.53
CA PRO A 216 -4.93 4.51 -9.38
C PRO A 216 -5.77 5.79 -9.30
N GLY A 217 -7.06 5.62 -9.08
CA GLY A 217 -7.89 6.73 -8.62
C GLY A 217 -7.51 7.09 -7.18
N SER A 218 -7.85 8.29 -6.72
CA SER A 218 -7.84 8.53 -5.28
C SER A 218 -9.11 7.92 -4.67
N ALA A 219 -8.95 7.13 -3.61
CA ALA A 219 -10.03 6.43 -2.94
C ALA A 219 -11.04 7.40 -2.32
N ILE A 220 -12.32 7.13 -2.58
CA ILE A 220 -13.45 7.96 -2.16
C ILE A 220 -13.57 7.91 -0.64
N VAL A 221 -13.33 9.04 0.02
CA VAL A 221 -13.66 9.24 1.44
C VAL A 221 -15.18 9.36 1.56
N SER A 222 -15.79 8.56 2.44
CA SER A 222 -17.24 8.55 2.67
C SER A 222 -17.75 9.95 3.05
N PRO A 223 -18.64 10.59 2.25
CA PRO A 223 -19.10 11.96 2.50
C PRO A 223 -20.06 12.07 3.69
N THR A 224 -20.43 10.95 4.31
CA THR A 224 -21.26 10.88 5.52
C THR A 224 -20.48 10.50 6.78
N SER A 225 -19.22 10.09 6.65
CA SER A 225 -18.37 9.69 7.78
C SER A 225 -17.81 10.90 8.52
N THR A 226 -17.63 10.79 9.83
CA THR A 226 -16.87 11.76 10.63
C THR A 226 -15.37 11.45 10.69
N ILE A 227 -14.93 10.31 10.14
CA ILE A 227 -13.52 9.89 10.12
C ILE A 227 -12.71 10.82 9.20
N VAL A 228 -11.65 11.42 9.74
CA VAL A 228 -10.75 12.33 9.03
C VAL A 228 -9.56 11.53 8.51
N ILE A 229 -9.67 11.05 7.26
CA ILE A 229 -8.55 10.40 6.56
C ILE A 229 -7.53 11.46 6.18
N ASP A 230 -6.35 11.41 6.81
CA ASP A 230 -5.16 12.07 6.30
C ASP A 230 -4.36 11.07 5.45
N LYS A 231 -4.19 11.41 4.17
CA LYS A 231 -3.45 10.60 3.19
C LYS A 231 -1.98 11.02 3.06
N GLU A 232 -1.59 12.12 3.68
CA GLU A 232 -0.26 12.70 3.50
C GLU A 232 0.80 11.94 4.31
N PHE A 233 2.02 11.90 3.79
CA PHE A 233 3.20 11.47 4.53
C PHE A 233 4.20 12.62 4.51
N SER A 234 4.59 13.14 5.67
CA SER A 234 5.51 14.29 5.69
C SER A 234 6.91 13.90 5.20
N ASN A 235 7.65 14.88 4.68
CA ASN A 235 9.05 14.65 4.27
C ASN A 235 9.91 14.15 5.45
N ARG A 236 9.58 14.49 6.71
CA ARG A 236 10.32 14.00 7.89
C ARG A 236 9.98 12.55 8.26
N GLU A 237 8.75 12.10 8.07
CA GLU A 237 8.37 10.69 8.29
C GLU A 237 9.03 9.79 7.24
N GLN A 238 9.11 10.25 5.99
CA GLN A 238 9.79 9.54 4.90
C GLN A 238 11.33 9.59 4.99
N ASN A 239 11.90 10.62 5.64
CA ASN A 239 13.34 10.82 5.69
C ASN A 239 14.05 9.88 6.68
N ALA A 240 14.62 8.81 6.14
CA ALA A 240 15.46 7.83 6.84
C ALA A 240 16.93 8.25 7.04
N SER A 241 17.36 9.43 6.57
CA SER A 241 18.74 9.89 6.75
C SER A 241 19.02 10.42 8.16
N TYR A 242 20.30 10.39 8.54
CA TYR A 242 20.83 10.90 9.80
C TYR A 242 22.35 11.14 9.70
N ASP A 243 22.92 11.95 10.60
CA ASP A 243 24.38 12.12 10.71
C ASP A 243 24.95 11.20 11.79
N GLU A 244 25.53 10.08 11.35
CA GLU A 244 26.21 9.08 12.17
C GLU A 244 27.27 9.68 13.12
N SER A 245 27.89 10.81 12.74
CA SER A 245 28.95 11.48 13.52
C SER A 245 28.43 12.41 14.63
N LEU A 246 27.14 12.75 14.59
CA LEU A 246 26.44 13.56 15.59
C LEU A 246 25.49 12.74 16.48
N ALA A 247 25.18 11.50 16.09
CA ALA A 247 24.32 10.59 16.84
C ALA A 247 24.95 10.12 18.17
N THR A 248 24.09 9.72 19.11
CA THR A 248 24.50 8.95 20.29
C THR A 248 24.47 7.46 19.95
N HIS A 249 25.57 6.76 20.18
CA HIS A 249 25.73 5.34 19.86
C HIS A 249 25.50 4.47 21.09
N ALA A 250 24.74 3.39 20.93
CA ALA A 250 24.60 2.32 21.92
C ALA A 250 24.93 0.96 21.30
N VAL A 251 25.91 0.26 21.87
CA VAL A 251 26.32 -1.09 21.43
C VAL A 251 25.95 -2.10 22.50
N PHE A 252 25.13 -3.09 22.13
CA PHE A 252 24.62 -4.11 23.04
C PHE A 252 25.48 -5.38 23.01
N ASN A 253 25.86 -5.86 24.18
CA ASN A 253 26.77 -7.00 24.36
C ASN A 253 26.31 -7.90 25.50
N GLY A 254 25.37 -8.82 25.21
CA GLY A 254 24.79 -9.71 26.21
C GLY A 254 23.81 -8.94 27.09
N THR A 255 24.17 -8.69 28.35
CA THR A 255 23.40 -7.84 29.28
C THR A 255 23.98 -6.45 29.46
N GLU A 256 25.10 -6.14 28.78
CA GLU A 256 25.80 -4.86 28.88
C GLU A 256 25.47 -3.95 27.69
N ILE A 257 25.46 -2.64 27.93
CA ILE A 257 25.16 -1.60 26.94
C ILE A 257 26.27 -0.55 27.03
N GLU A 258 27.11 -0.49 25.99
CA GLU A 258 28.17 0.53 25.87
C GLU A 258 27.60 1.79 25.21
N LEU A 259 27.66 2.93 25.90
CA LEU A 259 27.16 4.22 25.40
C LEU A 259 28.29 5.19 25.03
N THR A 260 28.18 5.81 23.86
CA THR A 260 29.02 6.93 23.43
C THR A 260 28.14 8.06 22.90
N GLY A 261 28.02 9.16 23.65
CA GLY A 261 27.20 10.31 23.28
C GLY A 261 26.58 11.00 24.50
N ALA A 262 25.42 11.62 24.30
CA ALA A 262 24.63 12.31 25.31
C ALA A 262 23.12 12.04 25.15
N GLY A 263 22.29 12.54 26.08
CA GLY A 263 20.82 12.42 25.98
C GLY A 263 20.27 11.01 26.21
N ALA A 264 21.09 10.04 26.61
CA ALA A 264 20.66 8.72 27.04
C ALA A 264 21.51 8.20 28.20
N MET A 265 20.97 7.23 28.94
CA MET A 265 21.63 6.52 30.04
C MET A 265 21.37 5.02 29.93
N ALA A 266 22.32 4.20 30.38
CA ALA A 266 22.19 2.75 30.40
C ALA A 266 22.33 2.23 31.84
N GLU A 267 21.31 1.53 32.33
CA GLU A 267 21.34 0.90 33.65
C GLU A 267 20.54 -0.41 33.65
N ASN A 268 21.04 -1.47 34.28
CA ASN A 268 20.33 -2.74 34.50
C ASN A 268 19.70 -3.37 33.24
N GLY A 269 20.37 -3.27 32.08
CA GLY A 269 19.87 -3.78 30.80
C GLY A 269 18.87 -2.87 30.09
N ILE A 270 18.63 -1.65 30.59
CA ILE A 270 17.71 -0.69 30.00
C ILE A 270 18.50 0.50 29.45
N LEU A 271 18.35 0.77 28.14
CA LEU A 271 18.75 2.03 27.51
C LEU A 271 17.59 3.01 27.65
N THR A 272 17.74 4.07 28.45
CA THR A 272 16.73 5.13 28.57
C THR A 272 17.20 6.39 27.85
N ILE A 273 16.48 6.79 26.81
CA ILE A 273 16.65 8.03 26.05
C ILE A 273 15.80 9.12 26.70
N THR A 274 16.41 10.27 26.99
CA THR A 274 15.81 11.35 27.81
C THR A 274 16.07 12.75 27.24
N ALA A 275 16.28 12.87 25.93
CA ALA A 275 16.34 14.14 25.20
C ALA A 275 16.02 13.93 23.70
N GLU A 276 15.66 15.01 23.00
CA GLU A 276 15.65 15.04 21.53
C GLU A 276 17.03 14.72 20.94
N GLY A 277 17.07 13.91 19.88
CA GLY A 277 18.30 13.53 19.20
C GLY A 277 18.19 12.30 18.28
N THR A 278 19.31 11.92 17.70
CA THR A 278 19.47 10.65 16.96
C THR A 278 20.25 9.65 17.80
N TYR A 279 19.74 8.41 17.87
CA TYR A 279 20.29 7.32 18.67
C TYR A 279 20.46 6.09 17.78
N VAL A 280 21.71 5.64 17.61
CA VAL A 280 22.06 4.50 16.75
C VAL A 280 22.33 3.29 17.63
N VAL A 281 21.54 2.22 17.46
CA VAL A 281 21.62 1.01 18.30
C VAL A 281 22.00 -0.21 17.48
N SER A 282 22.90 -1.02 18.02
CA SER A 282 23.48 -2.19 17.33
C SER A 282 23.88 -3.29 18.31
N GLY A 283 24.15 -4.50 17.82
CA GLY A 283 24.60 -5.62 18.65
C GLY A 283 23.45 -6.44 19.24
N ASN A 284 23.67 -7.13 20.35
CA ASN A 284 22.72 -8.10 20.91
C ASN A 284 22.51 -7.92 22.42
N LEU A 285 21.28 -7.57 22.81
CA LEU A 285 20.80 -7.44 24.18
C LEU A 285 19.95 -8.67 24.54
N THR A 286 20.54 -9.61 25.28
CA THR A 286 19.91 -10.91 25.60
C THR A 286 18.78 -10.83 26.63
N GLU A 287 18.71 -9.74 27.37
CA GLU A 287 17.60 -9.40 28.25
C GLU A 287 17.65 -7.89 28.51
N GLY A 288 16.66 -7.12 28.05
CA GLY A 288 16.67 -5.67 28.22
C GLY A 288 15.61 -4.90 27.42
N GLN A 289 15.69 -3.57 27.47
CA GLN A 289 14.70 -2.67 26.85
C GLN A 289 15.36 -1.38 26.34
N ILE A 290 14.91 -0.89 25.18
CA ILE A 290 15.06 0.52 24.81
C ILE A 290 13.82 1.27 25.30
N ARG A 291 14.01 2.35 26.04
CA ARG A 291 12.95 3.22 26.53
C ARG A 291 13.18 4.65 26.05
N VAL A 292 12.14 5.28 25.51
CA VAL A 292 12.13 6.73 25.21
C VAL A 292 11.23 7.42 26.22
N GLU A 293 11.79 8.32 27.02
CA GLU A 293 11.12 9.05 28.10
C GLU A 293 11.59 10.52 28.06
N THR A 294 11.13 11.25 27.04
CA THR A 294 11.41 12.68 26.77
C THR A 294 10.18 13.54 27.06
N THR A 295 10.21 14.87 26.83
CA THR A 295 8.99 15.70 26.91
C THR A 295 8.05 15.46 25.74
N ASP A 296 6.79 15.87 25.92
CA ASP A 296 5.69 15.96 24.93
C ASP A 296 5.91 17.02 23.84
N THR A 297 7.16 17.44 23.63
CA THR A 297 7.58 18.42 22.62
C THR A 297 8.88 18.02 21.91
N GLU A 298 9.54 16.95 22.36
CA GLU A 298 10.85 16.48 21.85
C GLU A 298 10.66 15.36 20.83
N LYS A 299 11.52 15.35 19.79
CA LYS A 299 11.52 14.31 18.75
C LYS A 299 12.75 13.42 18.83
N VAL A 300 12.55 12.12 18.66
CA VAL A 300 13.62 11.12 18.79
C VAL A 300 13.71 10.30 17.51
N GLN A 301 14.90 10.19 16.93
CA GLN A 301 15.18 9.24 15.86
C GLN A 301 15.98 8.07 16.43
N LEU A 302 15.41 6.87 16.39
CA LEU A 302 16.01 5.63 16.85
C LEU A 302 16.38 4.77 15.63
N VAL A 303 17.67 4.72 15.31
CA VAL A 303 18.19 3.95 14.17
C VAL A 303 18.52 2.53 14.63
N LEU A 304 17.80 1.54 14.11
CA LEU A 304 18.07 0.12 14.33
C LEU A 304 19.10 -0.35 13.29
N ASN A 305 20.35 -0.52 13.73
CA ASN A 305 21.53 -0.79 12.91
C ASN A 305 22.09 -2.20 13.21
N GLY A 306 21.34 -3.23 12.82
CA GLY A 306 21.69 -4.63 13.07
C GLY A 306 21.57 -5.03 14.54
N VAL A 307 20.48 -4.61 15.20
CA VAL A 307 20.23 -4.87 16.63
C VAL A 307 19.38 -6.12 16.86
N THR A 308 19.72 -6.91 17.88
CA THR A 308 18.88 -7.98 18.42
C THR A 308 18.54 -7.67 19.87
N ILE A 309 17.27 -7.77 20.26
CA ILE A 309 16.80 -7.50 21.62
C ILE A 309 15.80 -8.57 22.05
N HIS A 310 16.04 -9.17 23.22
CA HIS A 310 15.10 -10.02 23.92
C HIS A 310 14.64 -9.35 25.23
N ASN A 311 13.37 -9.52 25.60
CA ASN A 311 12.85 -9.09 26.89
C ASN A 311 11.81 -10.08 27.42
N SER A 312 12.13 -10.81 28.50
CA SER A 312 11.26 -11.86 29.04
C SER A 312 9.94 -11.39 29.67
N ASN A 313 9.79 -10.10 29.96
CA ASN A 313 8.69 -9.60 30.80
C ASN A 313 8.18 -8.18 30.46
N SER A 314 8.59 -7.60 29.34
CA SER A 314 8.14 -6.28 28.87
C SER A 314 8.46 -6.10 27.38
N ALA A 315 8.12 -4.95 26.80
CA ALA A 315 8.46 -4.62 25.43
C ALA A 315 9.99 -4.47 25.24
N PRO A 316 10.60 -5.08 24.20
CA PRO A 316 11.95 -4.73 23.74
C PRO A 316 12.13 -3.25 23.42
N ILE A 317 11.11 -2.56 22.89
CA ILE A 317 11.10 -1.10 22.68
C ILE A 317 9.83 -0.48 23.29
N TYR A 318 10.00 0.42 24.25
CA TYR A 318 8.91 1.15 24.94
C TYR A 318 9.08 2.66 24.78
N LEU A 319 8.25 3.26 23.93
CA LEU A 319 8.22 4.70 23.69
C LEU A 319 7.18 5.32 24.62
N LYS A 320 7.62 5.73 25.81
CA LYS A 320 6.78 6.11 26.95
C LYS A 320 6.32 7.57 26.90
N SER A 321 7.17 8.48 26.41
CA SER A 321 6.81 9.87 26.15
C SER A 321 7.77 10.52 25.14
N ALA A 322 7.19 11.23 24.16
CA ALA A 322 7.80 12.08 23.14
C ALA A 322 6.68 12.94 22.48
N ASP A 323 7.01 13.83 21.53
CA ASP A 323 6.03 14.37 20.57
C ASP A 323 5.80 13.37 19.42
N LYS A 324 6.89 12.92 18.78
CA LYS A 324 6.88 11.88 17.74
C LYS A 324 8.22 11.14 17.72
N VAL A 325 8.19 9.82 17.56
CA VAL A 325 9.38 8.97 17.43
C VAL A 325 9.50 8.43 16.00
N PHE A 326 10.73 8.46 15.48
CA PHE A 326 11.09 7.93 14.16
C PHE A 326 11.99 6.71 14.34
N ILE A 327 11.49 5.50 14.07
CA ILE A 327 12.32 4.30 14.02
C ILE A 327 12.85 4.13 12.59
N THR A 328 14.17 4.24 12.43
CA THR A 328 14.83 4.07 11.13
C THR A 328 15.45 2.67 11.05
N LEU A 329 14.99 1.86 10.09
CA LEU A 329 15.57 0.56 9.77
C LEU A 329 16.75 0.76 8.81
N ALA A 330 17.98 0.69 9.34
CA ALA A 330 19.19 1.00 8.58
C ALA A 330 19.37 0.06 7.37
N GLU A 331 19.78 0.63 6.23
CA GLU A 331 19.92 -0.08 4.96
C GLU A 331 20.82 -1.33 5.09
N GLY A 332 20.38 -2.44 4.49
CA GLY A 332 21.12 -3.70 4.48
C GLY A 332 21.24 -4.40 5.84
N THR A 333 20.61 -3.87 6.90
CA THR A 333 20.62 -4.49 8.24
C THR A 333 19.39 -5.36 8.50
N THR A 334 19.55 -6.33 9.39
CA THR A 334 18.44 -7.13 9.94
C THR A 334 18.38 -6.92 11.43
N ASN A 335 17.25 -6.39 11.89
CA ASN A 335 16.95 -6.12 13.29
C ASN A 335 15.96 -7.17 13.80
N THR A 336 16.09 -7.64 15.04
CA THR A 336 15.25 -8.73 15.58
C THR A 336 14.82 -8.44 17.02
N LEU A 337 13.51 -8.39 17.25
CA LEU A 337 12.92 -8.07 18.55
C LEU A 337 12.00 -9.21 19.01
N THR A 338 12.18 -9.69 20.24
CA THR A 338 11.41 -10.80 20.83
C THR A 338 11.04 -10.48 22.28
N ASP A 339 9.76 -10.64 22.63
CA ASP A 339 9.30 -10.54 24.02
C ASP A 339 9.04 -11.92 24.66
N GLY A 340 8.68 -11.93 25.95
CA GLY A 340 8.11 -13.09 26.64
C GLY A 340 6.59 -13.13 26.59
N SER A 341 5.99 -14.20 27.14
CA SER A 341 4.54 -14.42 27.16
C SER A 341 3.76 -13.63 28.23
N ASP A 342 4.45 -12.97 29.16
CA ASP A 342 3.85 -12.43 30.39
C ASP A 342 4.47 -11.07 30.75
N TYR A 343 3.73 -9.96 30.55
CA TYR A 343 4.27 -8.61 30.80
C TYR A 343 4.06 -8.16 32.26
N ILE A 344 5.14 -7.70 32.89
CA ILE A 344 5.11 -6.96 34.14
C ILE A 344 4.86 -5.48 33.81
N GLN A 345 3.65 -5.01 34.10
CA GLN A 345 3.29 -3.60 33.96
C GLN A 345 4.05 -2.78 35.02
N THR A 346 4.76 -1.73 34.58
CA THR A 346 5.60 -0.88 35.44
C THR A 346 5.04 0.54 35.62
N ASP A 347 4.02 0.90 34.85
CA ASP A 347 3.20 2.10 34.96
C ASP A 347 1.79 1.83 34.40
N ASP A 348 0.92 2.85 34.38
CA ASP A 348 -0.49 2.71 34.02
C ASP A 348 -0.77 2.64 32.50
N ASN A 349 0.26 2.54 31.64
CA ASN A 349 0.09 2.61 30.18
C ASN A 349 -0.38 1.31 29.51
N THR A 350 -0.49 0.19 30.25
CA THR A 350 -0.88 -1.13 29.73
C THR A 350 -0.07 -1.54 28.49
N VAL A 351 1.25 -1.65 28.67
CA VAL A 351 2.20 -2.02 27.62
C VAL A 351 1.89 -3.44 27.12
N ASP A 352 1.62 -3.58 25.82
CA ASP A 352 1.04 -4.79 25.22
C ASP A 352 1.66 -5.21 23.86
N ALA A 353 2.82 -4.65 23.48
CA ALA A 353 3.46 -4.92 22.19
C ALA A 353 4.99 -4.97 22.27
N VAL A 354 5.63 -5.66 21.31
CA VAL A 354 7.10 -5.73 21.19
C VAL A 354 7.72 -4.36 20.91
N ILE A 355 7.06 -3.54 20.08
CA ILE A 355 7.27 -2.09 20.00
C ILE A 355 5.97 -1.43 20.45
N PHE A 356 6.00 -0.70 21.57
CA PHE A 356 4.83 -0.04 22.14
C PHE A 356 5.06 1.47 22.25
N SER A 357 4.13 2.28 21.75
CA SER A 357 4.21 3.74 21.74
C SER A 357 3.03 4.46 22.41
N LYS A 358 3.36 5.51 23.15
CA LYS A 358 2.47 6.47 23.84
C LYS A 358 2.42 7.87 23.20
N ALA A 359 3.07 7.99 22.06
CA ALA A 359 3.09 9.13 21.15
C ALA A 359 3.10 8.59 19.73
N ASP A 360 2.91 9.44 18.72
CA ASP A 360 3.00 9.03 17.33
C ASP A 360 4.31 8.29 17.01
N LEU A 361 4.20 7.21 16.23
CA LEU A 361 5.32 6.38 15.79
C LEU A 361 5.40 6.35 14.27
N ALA A 362 6.49 6.85 13.71
CA ALA A 362 6.86 6.70 12.32
C ALA A 362 7.97 5.65 12.16
N ILE A 363 7.88 4.77 11.15
CA ILE A 363 8.91 3.77 10.82
C ILE A 363 9.32 3.92 9.36
N ASN A 364 10.62 4.06 9.12
CA ASN A 364 11.18 4.34 7.79
C ASN A 364 12.52 3.61 7.55
N GLY A 365 13.10 3.81 6.37
CA GLY A 365 14.33 3.12 5.92
C GLY A 365 14.03 1.85 5.11
N THR A 366 15.08 1.10 4.80
CA THR A 366 15.03 -0.07 3.91
C THR A 366 15.51 -1.36 4.58
N GLY A 367 15.94 -1.30 5.83
CA GLY A 367 16.34 -2.47 6.62
C GLY A 367 15.19 -3.44 6.91
N THR A 368 15.56 -4.63 7.39
CA THR A 368 14.62 -5.64 7.86
C THR A 368 14.38 -5.53 9.36
N LEU A 369 13.13 -5.73 9.79
CA LEU A 369 12.68 -5.84 11.16
C LEU A 369 11.91 -7.15 11.36
N ASN A 370 12.49 -8.07 12.12
CA ASN A 370 11.84 -9.30 12.56
C ASN A 370 11.24 -9.06 13.95
N ILE A 371 9.96 -9.43 14.14
CA ILE A 371 9.26 -9.36 15.42
C ILE A 371 8.69 -10.74 15.78
N THR A 372 8.94 -11.18 17.01
CA THR A 372 8.25 -12.32 17.62
C THR A 372 7.55 -11.83 18.90
N ALA A 373 6.25 -11.59 18.80
CA ALA A 373 5.39 -11.10 19.87
C ALA A 373 4.59 -12.25 20.51
N ASN A 374 5.21 -12.86 21.53
CA ASN A 374 4.71 -13.97 22.33
C ASN A 374 3.66 -13.54 23.37
N TYR A 375 3.61 -12.27 23.80
CA TYR A 375 2.55 -11.80 24.69
C TYR A 375 1.26 -11.49 23.91
N LYS A 376 1.30 -10.47 23.05
CA LYS A 376 0.15 -9.96 22.30
C LYS A 376 0.56 -9.39 20.94
N HIS A 377 0.90 -8.10 20.88
CA HIS A 377 0.95 -7.35 19.62
C HIS A 377 2.38 -7.17 19.09
N GLY A 378 2.51 -7.02 17.76
CA GLY A 378 3.80 -6.73 17.14
C GLY A 378 4.24 -5.28 17.39
N ILE A 379 3.54 -4.34 16.77
CA ILE A 379 3.73 -2.89 16.93
C ILE A 379 2.39 -2.26 17.32
N VAL A 380 2.41 -1.47 18.40
CA VAL A 380 1.27 -0.66 18.85
C VAL A 380 1.69 0.80 18.97
N SER A 381 0.95 1.69 18.32
CA SER A 381 0.85 3.09 18.73
C SER A 381 -0.50 3.34 19.38
N LYS A 382 -0.54 4.08 20.49
CA LYS A 382 -1.80 4.55 21.09
C LYS A 382 -2.32 5.85 20.43
N ASP A 383 -1.53 6.43 19.53
CA ASP A 383 -1.88 7.53 18.62
C ASP A 383 -1.64 7.03 17.16
N ASP A 384 -1.00 7.81 16.28
CA ASP A 384 -0.70 7.36 14.90
C ASP A 384 0.42 6.31 14.83
N LEU A 385 0.27 5.33 13.92
CA LEU A 385 1.34 4.45 13.43
C LEU A 385 1.53 4.64 11.92
N ILE A 386 2.69 5.17 11.53
CA ILE A 386 3.02 5.53 10.15
C ILE A 386 4.20 4.67 9.68
N ILE A 387 4.10 4.04 8.52
CA ILE A 387 5.17 3.23 7.91
C ILE A 387 5.42 3.71 6.49
N THR A 388 6.66 4.09 6.17
CA THR A 388 7.03 4.62 4.85
C THR A 388 8.00 3.74 4.06
N GLY A 389 8.36 2.56 4.57
CA GLY A 389 9.28 1.62 3.94
C GLY A 389 9.84 0.61 4.93
N GLY A 390 10.58 -0.37 4.39
CA GLY A 390 11.25 -1.43 5.15
C GLY A 390 10.68 -2.82 4.88
N THR A 391 11.31 -3.86 5.46
CA THR A 391 10.80 -5.24 5.44
C THR A 391 10.43 -5.69 6.85
N PHE A 392 9.18 -6.08 7.05
CA PHE A 392 8.60 -6.46 8.34
C PHE A 392 8.24 -7.94 8.32
N ASN A 393 8.86 -8.73 9.19
CA ASN A 393 8.55 -10.15 9.37
C ASN A 393 7.99 -10.34 10.79
N ILE A 394 6.66 -10.39 10.93
CA ILE A 394 5.98 -10.32 12.23
C ILE A 394 5.24 -11.63 12.50
N SER A 395 5.60 -12.30 13.59
CA SER A 395 4.78 -13.33 14.22
C SER A 395 4.22 -12.75 15.53
N SER A 396 2.90 -12.77 15.71
CA SER A 396 2.23 -12.23 16.89
C SER A 396 1.10 -13.15 17.39
N VAL A 397 0.74 -13.02 18.67
CA VAL A 397 -0.45 -13.68 19.22
C VAL A 397 -1.71 -12.90 18.86
N LYS A 398 -1.73 -11.61 19.17
CA LYS A 398 -2.78 -10.65 18.77
C LYS A 398 -2.32 -9.84 17.56
N ALA A 399 -2.86 -8.64 17.34
CA ALA A 399 -2.65 -7.92 16.09
C ALA A 399 -1.17 -7.58 15.80
N ALA A 400 -0.72 -7.76 14.56
CA ALA A 400 0.68 -7.52 14.18
C ALA A 400 1.02 -6.02 14.11
N LEU A 401 0.19 -5.22 13.44
CA LEU A 401 0.30 -3.75 13.41
C LEU A 401 -1.00 -3.11 13.91
N ASN A 402 -0.88 -2.18 14.85
CA ASN A 402 -1.98 -1.41 15.42
C ASN A 402 -1.57 0.05 15.61
N GLY A 403 -2.25 0.98 14.93
CA GLY A 403 -2.22 2.41 15.24
C GLY A 403 -3.60 2.85 15.65
N LYS A 404 -3.79 3.29 16.90
CA LYS A 404 -5.13 3.52 17.44
C LYS A 404 -5.86 4.69 16.74
N ASP A 405 -5.13 5.74 16.41
CA ASP A 405 -5.68 6.89 15.68
C ASP A 405 -5.70 6.65 14.17
N ALA A 406 -4.57 6.23 13.61
CA ALA A 406 -4.44 5.80 12.23
C ALA A 406 -3.33 4.75 12.08
N LEU A 407 -3.48 3.87 11.10
CA LEU A 407 -2.42 3.02 10.57
C LEU A 407 -2.18 3.39 9.10
N LYS A 408 -1.16 4.20 8.84
CA LYS A 408 -0.86 4.77 7.52
C LYS A 408 0.38 4.10 6.92
N ILE A 409 0.23 3.42 5.79
CA ILE A 409 1.31 2.68 5.11
C ILE A 409 1.51 3.23 3.70
N LYS A 410 2.69 3.80 3.45
CA LYS A 410 3.07 4.30 2.11
C LYS A 410 3.56 3.18 1.21
N ASP A 411 4.50 2.39 1.73
CA ASP A 411 5.22 1.32 1.04
C ASP A 411 5.92 0.41 2.08
N GLY A 412 6.42 -0.74 1.65
CA GLY A 412 7.13 -1.73 2.46
C GLY A 412 6.75 -3.17 2.10
N VAL A 413 7.45 -4.13 2.69
CA VAL A 413 7.16 -5.57 2.53
C VAL A 413 6.75 -6.16 3.89
N PHE A 414 5.57 -6.75 3.98
CA PHE A 414 4.95 -7.18 5.23
C PHE A 414 4.62 -8.68 5.19
N ASN A 415 5.41 -9.50 5.88
CA ASN A 415 5.14 -10.93 6.08
C ASN A 415 4.59 -11.13 7.50
N ILE A 416 3.29 -11.42 7.62
CA ILE A 416 2.54 -11.37 8.88
C ILE A 416 1.87 -12.72 9.19
N SER A 417 1.97 -13.13 10.46
CA SER A 417 1.23 -14.24 11.08
C SER A 417 0.73 -13.82 12.46
N SER A 418 -0.58 -13.89 12.72
CA SER A 418 -1.21 -13.30 13.91
C SER A 418 -2.22 -14.26 14.56
N SER A 419 -1.72 -15.25 15.30
CA SER A 419 -2.38 -16.55 15.52
C SER A 419 -3.76 -16.55 16.22
N ASP A 420 -4.11 -15.45 16.87
CA ASP A 420 -5.35 -15.23 17.61
C ASP A 420 -5.74 -13.73 17.49
N GLY A 421 -5.45 -13.11 16.34
CA GLY A 421 -5.71 -11.70 16.10
C GLY A 421 -5.50 -11.25 14.66
N LYS A 422 -5.36 -9.93 14.48
CA LYS A 422 -5.59 -9.25 13.19
C LYS A 422 -4.27 -8.93 12.48
N GLY A 423 -4.22 -8.96 11.16
CA GLY A 423 -3.01 -8.56 10.44
C GLY A 423 -2.69 -7.09 10.67
N LEU A 424 -3.59 -6.23 10.20
CA LEU A 424 -3.57 -4.78 10.41
C LEU A 424 -4.85 -4.37 11.16
N THR A 425 -4.76 -3.47 12.13
CA THR A 425 -5.95 -2.85 12.77
C THR A 425 -5.75 -1.36 13.04
N SER A 426 -6.80 -0.57 12.91
CA SER A 426 -6.87 0.80 13.43
C SER A 426 -8.30 1.17 13.79
N LYS A 427 -8.61 1.22 15.08
CA LYS A 427 -9.92 1.61 15.61
C LYS A 427 -9.78 2.46 16.86
N HIS A 428 -10.68 3.43 17.00
CA HIS A 428 -10.66 4.37 18.11
C HIS A 428 -12.00 4.38 18.87
N ASP A 429 -11.92 4.34 20.20
CA ASP A 429 -13.01 4.00 21.14
C ASP A 429 -13.83 5.19 21.69
N SER A 430 -13.41 6.42 21.40
CA SER A 430 -13.89 7.61 22.13
C SER A 430 -13.89 8.90 21.31
N ASP A 431 -12.86 9.12 20.49
CA ASP A 431 -12.88 10.07 19.38
C ASP A 431 -13.38 9.37 18.11
N THR A 432 -14.52 9.82 17.56
CA THR A 432 -15.16 9.23 16.37
C THR A 432 -14.66 9.84 15.06
N THR A 433 -13.59 10.63 15.09
CA THR A 433 -12.92 11.17 13.89
C THR A 433 -11.70 10.34 13.46
N LYS A 434 -11.42 9.24 14.18
CA LYS A 434 -10.20 8.44 14.07
C LYS A 434 -10.49 6.92 14.05
N GLY A 435 -9.44 6.13 13.82
CA GLY A 435 -9.50 4.67 13.65
C GLY A 435 -9.61 4.31 12.18
N TYR A 436 -8.52 4.48 11.42
CA TYR A 436 -8.50 4.12 10.01
C TYR A 436 -7.18 3.48 9.55
N VAL A 437 -7.30 2.48 8.69
CA VAL A 437 -6.17 1.92 7.95
C VAL A 437 -6.12 2.57 6.58
N TYR A 438 -4.98 3.16 6.23
CA TYR A 438 -4.72 3.73 4.91
C TYR A 438 -3.49 3.09 4.28
N ILE A 439 -3.65 2.55 3.08
CA ILE A 439 -2.60 1.88 2.31
C ILE A 439 -2.47 2.55 0.94
N ALA A 440 -1.36 3.27 0.72
CA ALA A 440 -1.00 3.82 -0.58
C ALA A 440 -0.24 2.80 -1.45
N GLY A 441 0.43 1.82 -0.82
CA GLY A 441 1.34 0.88 -1.49
C GLY A 441 1.97 -0.14 -0.54
N GLY A 442 2.92 -0.91 -1.07
CA GLY A 442 3.58 -2.02 -0.38
C GLY A 442 3.09 -3.41 -0.79
N THR A 443 3.81 -4.44 -0.35
CA THR A 443 3.48 -5.86 -0.57
C THR A 443 3.16 -6.53 0.76
N PHE A 444 1.98 -7.11 0.87
CA PHE A 444 1.45 -7.69 2.10
C PHE A 444 1.16 -9.17 1.90
N LYS A 445 1.68 -9.99 2.80
CA LYS A 445 1.31 -11.39 2.98
C LYS A 445 0.86 -11.59 4.42
N ILE A 446 -0.45 -11.53 4.63
CA ILE A 446 -1.10 -11.67 5.92
C ILE A 446 -1.72 -13.06 6.00
N SER A 447 -1.38 -13.83 7.02
CA SER A 447 -1.77 -15.23 7.13
C SER A 447 -2.06 -15.63 8.56
N ASN A 448 -2.79 -16.74 8.77
CA ASN A 448 -3.02 -17.32 10.10
C ASN A 448 -3.50 -16.25 11.10
N CYS A 449 -4.52 -15.50 10.69
CA CYS A 449 -5.10 -14.35 11.38
C CYS A 449 -6.62 -14.55 11.51
N THR A 450 -7.23 -13.91 12.51
CA THR A 450 -8.68 -13.80 12.64
C THR A 450 -9.21 -12.99 11.47
N GLU A 451 -8.85 -11.71 11.41
CA GLU A 451 -9.16 -10.78 10.31
C GLU A 451 -7.86 -10.32 9.64
N GLY A 452 -7.90 -10.10 8.32
CA GLY A 452 -6.76 -9.59 7.57
C GLY A 452 -6.44 -8.13 7.88
N ILE A 453 -7.39 -7.25 7.56
CA ILE A 453 -7.30 -5.79 7.74
C ILE A 453 -8.60 -5.30 8.37
N GLU A 454 -8.52 -4.63 9.51
CA GLU A 454 -9.66 -4.06 10.24
C GLU A 454 -9.50 -2.54 10.42
N GLY A 455 -10.58 -1.77 10.32
CA GLY A 455 -10.62 -0.44 10.90
C GLY A 455 -12.03 0.10 11.04
N THR A 456 -12.21 1.32 11.57
CA THR A 456 -13.48 2.02 11.37
C THR A 456 -13.61 2.43 9.91
N ALA A 457 -12.52 2.92 9.32
CA ALA A 457 -12.40 3.08 7.87
C ALA A 457 -11.19 2.31 7.31
N ILE A 458 -11.32 1.71 6.13
CA ILE A 458 -10.22 1.12 5.37
C ILE A 458 -10.13 1.83 4.02
N VAL A 459 -8.96 2.35 3.67
CA VAL A 459 -8.72 3.12 2.46
C VAL A 459 -7.49 2.56 1.73
N ILE A 460 -7.69 2.00 0.53
CA ILE A 460 -6.64 1.34 -0.26
C ILE A 460 -6.53 2.00 -1.64
N GLU A 461 -5.39 2.64 -1.90
CA GLU A 461 -5.06 3.25 -3.19
C GLU A 461 -4.03 2.44 -3.99
N GLY A 462 -3.32 1.49 -3.35
CA GLY A 462 -2.32 0.65 -4.01
C GLY A 462 -1.84 -0.55 -3.19
N GLY A 463 -0.84 -1.25 -3.74
CA GLY A 463 -0.17 -2.42 -3.13
C GLY A 463 -0.52 -3.77 -3.76
N ASP A 464 0.20 -4.83 -3.38
CA ASP A 464 -0.20 -6.23 -3.62
C ASP A 464 -0.51 -6.90 -2.27
N ILE A 465 -1.76 -7.29 -2.05
CA ILE A 465 -2.31 -7.69 -0.76
C ILE A 465 -2.80 -9.14 -0.87
N ASP A 466 -2.11 -10.07 -0.21
CA ASP A 466 -2.45 -11.50 -0.07
C ASP A 466 -2.86 -11.77 1.39
N VAL A 467 -4.13 -12.13 1.61
CA VAL A 467 -4.73 -12.35 2.94
C VAL A 467 -5.33 -13.74 3.05
N THR A 468 -4.93 -14.49 4.08
CA THR A 468 -5.60 -15.74 4.50
C THR A 468 -6.10 -15.61 5.95
N ALA A 469 -7.43 -15.56 6.11
CA ALA A 469 -8.14 -15.26 7.36
C ALA A 469 -9.11 -16.36 7.81
N THR A 470 -9.32 -16.47 9.12
CA THR A 470 -10.31 -17.41 9.72
C THR A 470 -11.69 -16.80 9.95
N ASP A 471 -11.77 -15.47 10.05
CA ASP A 471 -12.96 -14.66 9.81
C ASP A 471 -12.72 -13.90 8.48
N ASP A 472 -12.61 -12.57 8.53
CA ASP A 472 -12.78 -11.69 7.38
C ASP A 472 -11.48 -11.29 6.68
N GLY A 473 -11.56 -10.99 5.38
CA GLY A 473 -10.43 -10.46 4.61
C GLY A 473 -10.18 -8.98 4.92
N LEU A 474 -11.22 -8.18 4.72
CA LEU A 474 -11.30 -6.77 5.12
C LEU A 474 -12.58 -6.58 5.95
N ASN A 475 -12.48 -5.96 7.13
CA ASN A 475 -13.64 -5.62 7.97
C ASN A 475 -13.65 -4.11 8.31
N ALA A 476 -14.71 -3.40 7.94
CA ALA A 476 -14.96 -2.04 8.42
C ALA A 476 -16.07 -1.99 9.48
N ALA A 477 -15.69 -1.67 10.73
CA ALA A 477 -16.57 -1.58 11.88
C ALA A 477 -16.09 -0.54 12.90
N SER A 478 -16.99 0.31 13.42
CA SER A 478 -16.69 1.15 14.59
C SER A 478 -16.55 0.32 15.86
N GLU A 479 -15.72 0.78 16.80
CA GLU A 479 -15.81 0.39 18.21
C GLU A 479 -17.14 0.88 18.80
N THR A 480 -18.17 0.02 18.79
CA THR A 480 -19.48 0.41 19.30
C THR A 480 -19.45 0.54 20.83
N THR A 481 -20.02 1.61 21.38
CA THR A 481 -20.20 1.79 22.84
C THR A 481 -21.18 0.79 23.47
N THR A 482 -21.54 -0.27 22.76
CA THR A 482 -22.46 -1.34 23.12
C THR A 482 -21.78 -2.68 23.37
N ASP A 483 -20.49 -2.86 23.03
CA ASP A 483 -19.72 -4.05 23.47
C ASP A 483 -19.27 -3.89 24.94
N ASN A 484 -20.26 -3.70 25.81
CA ASN A 484 -20.07 -3.34 27.21
C ASN A 484 -19.73 -4.58 28.05
N ALA A 485 -18.48 -4.99 27.90
CA ALA A 485 -17.81 -6.08 28.57
C ALA A 485 -18.36 -7.50 28.26
N THR A 486 -17.68 -8.17 27.32
CA THR A 486 -17.31 -9.59 27.43
C THR A 486 -16.52 -9.85 28.71
N THR A 487 -17.19 -9.70 29.85
CA THR A 487 -16.66 -10.06 31.16
C THR A 487 -16.47 -11.57 31.16
N GLU A 488 -15.29 -12.04 31.55
CA GLU A 488 -14.97 -13.44 31.85
C GLU A 488 -15.79 -13.95 33.06
N THR A 489 -17.10 -14.11 32.85
CA THR A 489 -18.03 -14.69 33.83
C THR A 489 -18.34 -16.13 33.47
N THR A 490 -17.56 -17.00 34.11
CA THR A 490 -17.82 -18.42 34.40
C THR A 490 -19.25 -18.94 34.19
N GLU A 491 -19.34 -20.18 33.71
CA GLU A 491 -20.58 -20.95 33.47
C GLU A 491 -21.65 -20.90 34.58
N THR A 492 -22.86 -21.35 34.21
CA THR A 492 -23.99 -21.79 35.08
C THR A 492 -25.06 -20.76 35.50
N ALA A 493 -25.87 -20.29 34.53
CA ALA A 493 -27.18 -19.69 34.81
C ALA A 493 -28.26 -20.14 33.79
N GLN A 494 -28.80 -21.35 33.96
CA GLN A 494 -29.92 -21.84 33.16
C GLN A 494 -31.25 -21.16 33.57
N ILE A 495 -31.77 -20.25 32.74
CA ILE A 495 -33.12 -19.66 32.93
C ILE A 495 -34.16 -20.46 32.13
N PRO A 496 -35.19 -21.04 32.78
CA PRO A 496 -36.19 -21.86 32.08
C PRO A 496 -37.42 -21.06 31.62
N GLY A 497 -37.74 -21.15 30.32
CA GLY A 497 -39.10 -20.94 29.81
C GLY A 497 -39.41 -19.56 29.20
N GLY A 498 -38.92 -19.33 27.98
CA GLY A 498 -39.44 -18.32 27.06
C GLY A 498 -39.51 -18.93 25.65
N GLY A 499 -40.63 -18.79 24.94
CA GLY A 499 -40.81 -19.41 23.64
C GLY A 499 -40.04 -18.67 22.54
N GLN A 500 -39.13 -19.35 21.85
CA GLN A 500 -38.45 -18.81 20.68
C GLN A 500 -39.45 -18.63 19.52
N THR A 501 -39.87 -17.39 19.27
CA THR A 501 -40.19 -16.97 17.90
C THR A 501 -38.90 -16.99 17.09
N PRO A 502 -38.87 -17.54 15.86
CA PRO A 502 -37.74 -17.35 14.96
C PRO A 502 -37.55 -15.85 14.71
N GLY A 503 -36.47 -15.28 15.25
CA GLY A 503 -36.10 -13.91 14.98
C GLY A 503 -35.60 -13.82 13.55
N GLY A 504 -36.44 -13.30 12.64
CA GLY A 504 -35.91 -12.76 11.39
C GLY A 504 -35.02 -11.57 11.75
N GLY A 505 -33.76 -11.61 11.34
CA GLY A 505 -32.85 -10.49 11.52
C GLY A 505 -33.49 -9.23 10.94
N GLY A 506 -33.67 -8.20 11.78
CA GLY A 506 -33.90 -6.86 11.26
C GLY A 506 -32.61 -6.41 10.60
N MET A 507 -32.71 -5.91 9.38
CA MET A 507 -31.60 -5.25 8.69
C MET A 507 -30.97 -4.24 9.66
N MET A 508 -29.65 -4.36 9.85
CA MET A 508 -28.92 -3.44 10.72
C MET A 508 -28.89 -2.06 10.06
N ALA A 509 -28.62 -1.04 10.86
CA ALA A 509 -28.67 0.34 10.41
C ALA A 509 -27.24 0.79 10.13
N ALA A 510 -26.86 0.77 8.84
CA ALA A 510 -25.55 1.14 8.33
C ALA A 510 -24.89 2.29 9.10
N ASP A 511 -23.75 1.98 9.72
CA ASP A 511 -22.92 2.95 10.40
C ASP A 511 -22.29 3.88 9.36
N THR A 512 -22.60 5.17 9.45
CA THR A 512 -22.08 6.18 8.52
C THR A 512 -20.57 6.37 8.61
N ASN A 513 -19.94 5.96 9.72
CA ASN A 513 -18.50 6.03 9.92
C ASN A 513 -17.77 4.79 9.39
N ALA A 514 -18.42 3.62 9.40
CA ALA A 514 -17.89 2.38 8.86
C ALA A 514 -17.84 2.44 7.32
N TYR A 515 -16.66 2.32 6.72
CA TYR A 515 -16.57 2.11 5.27
C TYR A 515 -15.25 1.51 4.78
N ILE A 516 -15.30 0.85 3.63
CA ILE A 516 -14.15 0.42 2.85
C ILE A 516 -14.12 1.21 1.54
N ALA A 517 -12.96 1.75 1.16
CA ALA A 517 -12.73 2.46 -0.09
C ALA A 517 -11.49 1.91 -0.81
N ILE A 518 -11.68 1.37 -2.01
CA ILE A 518 -10.62 0.77 -2.84
C ILE A 518 -10.55 1.50 -4.18
N ALA A 519 -9.34 1.90 -4.59
CA ALA A 519 -9.10 2.63 -5.85
C ALA A 519 -7.91 2.12 -6.67
N GLY A 520 -7.15 1.15 -6.14
CA GLY A 520 -5.99 0.57 -6.80
C GLY A 520 -5.48 -0.66 -6.06
N GLY A 521 -4.32 -1.14 -6.50
CA GLY A 521 -3.67 -2.34 -5.97
C GLY A 521 -4.25 -3.66 -6.52
N THR A 522 -3.61 -4.76 -6.14
CA THR A 522 -4.11 -6.13 -6.33
C THR A 522 -4.44 -6.71 -4.96
N ILE A 523 -5.66 -7.22 -4.78
CA ILE A 523 -6.18 -7.69 -3.51
C ILE A 523 -6.68 -9.13 -3.68
N LYS A 524 -6.11 -10.06 -2.91
CA LYS A 524 -6.39 -11.50 -2.94
C LYS A 524 -6.78 -11.94 -1.53
N LEU A 525 -8.03 -12.34 -1.33
CA LEU A 525 -8.58 -12.68 -0.01
C LEU A 525 -9.03 -14.14 0.00
N ASN A 526 -8.56 -14.93 0.96
CA ASN A 526 -8.97 -16.32 1.21
C ASN A 526 -9.53 -16.42 2.65
N THR A 527 -10.85 -16.35 2.78
CA THR A 527 -11.53 -15.98 4.04
C THR A 527 -12.60 -16.99 4.43
N THR A 528 -12.88 -17.11 5.72
CA THR A 528 -13.71 -18.21 6.25
C THR A 528 -14.97 -17.71 6.97
N GLY A 529 -14.88 -16.53 7.57
CA GLY A 529 -15.94 -15.52 7.54
C GLY A 529 -15.93 -14.79 6.19
N ASP A 530 -16.13 -13.47 6.20
CA ASP A 530 -16.48 -12.73 4.99
C ASP A 530 -15.29 -12.37 4.11
N GLY A 531 -15.56 -12.12 2.83
CA GLY A 531 -14.52 -11.65 1.91
C GLY A 531 -14.17 -10.20 2.21
N ILE A 532 -15.18 -9.35 2.09
CA ILE A 532 -15.15 -7.91 2.35
C ILE A 532 -16.44 -7.63 3.13
N ASP A 533 -16.32 -7.30 4.42
CA ASP A 533 -17.43 -6.84 5.27
C ASP A 533 -17.33 -5.32 5.47
N SER A 534 -18.47 -4.64 5.44
CA SER A 534 -18.59 -3.30 6.00
C SER A 534 -19.93 -3.12 6.70
N ASN A 535 -19.87 -2.79 7.99
CA ASN A 535 -21.01 -2.34 8.78
C ASN A 535 -21.57 -0.97 8.32
N GLY A 536 -21.09 -0.45 7.18
CA GLY A 536 -21.58 0.74 6.49
C GLY A 536 -21.44 0.60 4.96
N ASN A 537 -20.53 1.36 4.34
CA ASN A 537 -20.45 1.47 2.87
C ASN A 537 -19.18 0.85 2.27
N LEU A 538 -19.29 0.32 1.05
CA LEU A 538 -18.15 -0.08 0.22
C LEU A 538 -18.08 0.79 -1.05
N TYR A 539 -16.91 1.32 -1.35
CA TYR A 539 -16.63 2.06 -2.59
C TYR A 539 -15.49 1.38 -3.34
N VAL A 540 -15.73 0.93 -4.57
CA VAL A 540 -14.70 0.40 -5.45
C VAL A 540 -14.60 1.26 -6.70
N SER A 541 -13.41 1.79 -6.95
CA SER A 541 -13.11 2.76 -8.02
C SER A 541 -11.91 2.37 -8.87
N GLY A 542 -11.24 1.26 -8.55
CA GLY A 542 -10.09 0.73 -9.25
C GLY A 542 -9.52 -0.50 -8.55
N GLY A 543 -8.38 -0.99 -9.04
CA GLY A 543 -7.71 -2.18 -8.52
C GLY A 543 -8.21 -3.51 -9.09
N THR A 544 -7.51 -4.59 -8.75
CA THR A 544 -7.83 -5.97 -9.14
C THR A 544 -8.17 -6.77 -7.88
N ILE A 545 -9.42 -7.20 -7.72
CA ILE A 545 -9.95 -7.78 -6.48
C ILE A 545 -10.42 -9.23 -6.73
N PHE A 546 -9.78 -10.18 -6.05
CA PHE A 546 -10.10 -11.60 -6.13
C PHE A 546 -10.37 -12.19 -4.74
N VAL A 547 -11.52 -12.84 -4.57
CA VAL A 547 -11.95 -13.36 -3.27
C VAL A 547 -12.36 -14.83 -3.37
N SER A 548 -11.69 -15.67 -2.58
CA SER A 548 -12.06 -17.03 -2.20
C SER A 548 -12.73 -17.00 -0.82
N GLY A 549 -14.01 -16.63 -0.82
CA GLY A 549 -14.80 -16.37 0.37
C GLY A 549 -15.39 -17.62 1.03
N PRO A 550 -16.38 -17.43 1.92
CA PRO A 550 -16.90 -18.46 2.81
C PRO A 550 -17.62 -19.58 2.05
N THR A 551 -17.53 -20.80 2.59
CA THR A 551 -18.26 -21.98 2.07
C THR A 551 -19.53 -22.30 2.87
N SER A 552 -19.68 -21.62 4.03
CA SER A 552 -20.88 -21.54 4.86
C SER A 552 -21.98 -20.78 4.12
N ASP A 553 -23.24 -21.11 4.38
CA ASP A 553 -24.39 -20.36 3.89
C ASP A 553 -24.90 -19.31 4.91
N GLY A 554 -24.12 -19.07 5.98
CA GLY A 554 -24.34 -18.03 6.99
C GLY A 554 -23.56 -16.72 6.77
N GLU A 555 -22.49 -16.74 5.96
CA GLU A 555 -21.58 -15.60 5.75
C GLU A 555 -21.45 -15.23 4.25
N GLY A 556 -21.01 -14.02 3.95
CA GLY A 556 -20.94 -13.39 2.63
C GLY A 556 -19.52 -13.24 2.05
N ALA A 557 -19.31 -13.65 0.79
CA ALA A 557 -18.06 -13.31 0.08
C ALA A 557 -17.91 -11.81 -0.20
N LEU A 558 -19.01 -11.09 -0.12
CA LEU A 558 -19.16 -9.64 -0.04
C LEU A 558 -20.36 -9.44 0.87
N ASP A 559 -20.22 -8.66 1.94
CA ASP A 559 -21.36 -8.17 2.72
C ASP A 559 -21.20 -6.67 3.00
N TYR A 560 -22.33 -6.00 3.19
CA TYR A 560 -22.40 -4.59 3.55
C TYR A 560 -23.81 -4.20 4.01
N ASP A 561 -23.87 -3.32 5.01
CA ASP A 561 -25.12 -2.87 5.62
C ASP A 561 -25.76 -1.67 4.88
N GLY A 562 -24.93 -0.85 4.21
CA GLY A 562 -25.30 0.39 3.51
C GLY A 562 -25.38 0.26 1.99
N THR A 563 -24.38 0.78 1.27
CA THR A 563 -24.25 0.67 -0.20
C THR A 563 -22.85 0.24 -0.63
N ALA A 564 -22.77 -0.75 -1.51
CA ALA A 564 -21.54 -1.12 -2.23
C ALA A 564 -21.57 -0.60 -3.67
N ASP A 565 -20.85 0.48 -3.97
CA ASP A 565 -20.80 1.05 -5.32
C ASP A 565 -19.50 0.70 -6.05
N VAL A 566 -19.62 0.12 -7.25
CA VAL A 566 -18.50 -0.12 -8.16
C VAL A 566 -18.49 0.88 -9.32
N SER A 567 -17.33 1.49 -9.56
CA SER A 567 -17.12 2.56 -10.55
C SER A 567 -15.86 2.37 -11.40
N GLY A 568 -14.99 1.43 -11.01
CA GLY A 568 -13.78 1.02 -11.73
C GLY A 568 -13.22 -0.27 -11.14
N GLY A 569 -12.22 -0.86 -11.81
CA GLY A 569 -11.49 -2.05 -11.34
C GLY A 569 -12.00 -3.39 -11.89
N THR A 570 -11.23 -4.44 -11.67
CA THR A 570 -11.48 -5.80 -12.18
C THR A 570 -11.70 -6.75 -11.01
N ILE A 571 -12.90 -7.33 -10.90
CA ILE A 571 -13.41 -7.95 -9.67
C ILE A 571 -13.95 -9.35 -9.97
N VAL A 572 -13.51 -10.36 -9.21
CA VAL A 572 -14.19 -11.67 -9.09
C VAL A 572 -14.25 -12.08 -7.63
N ILE A 573 -15.45 -12.08 -7.06
CA ILE A 573 -15.74 -12.49 -5.68
C ILE A 573 -16.53 -13.78 -5.72
N ALA A 574 -15.99 -14.87 -5.17
CA ALA A 574 -16.62 -16.19 -5.17
C ALA A 574 -16.74 -16.75 -3.75
N GLY A 575 -17.91 -17.28 -3.40
CA GLY A 575 -18.16 -17.95 -2.11
C GLY A 575 -19.51 -18.65 -2.14
N SER A 576 -20.17 -18.85 -1.01
CA SER A 576 -21.47 -19.52 -0.99
C SER A 576 -22.62 -18.65 -1.49
N SER A 577 -23.79 -19.27 -1.73
CA SER A 577 -24.97 -18.59 -2.28
C SER A 577 -26.03 -18.19 -1.24
N GLY A 578 -25.86 -18.55 0.04
CA GLY A 578 -26.79 -18.25 1.13
C GLY A 578 -26.97 -16.75 1.39
N MET A 579 -25.87 -16.06 1.73
CA MET A 579 -25.81 -14.62 2.00
C MET A 579 -25.16 -13.83 0.84
N ALA A 580 -25.32 -14.30 -0.41
CA ALA A 580 -24.64 -13.68 -1.56
C ALA A 580 -25.24 -12.31 -1.93
N GLN A 581 -24.60 -11.24 -1.45
CA GLN A 581 -24.86 -9.86 -1.87
C GLN A 581 -24.31 -9.59 -3.29
N SER A 582 -24.64 -8.42 -3.82
CA SER A 582 -24.07 -7.86 -5.07
C SER A 582 -23.90 -6.36 -4.91
N PHE A 583 -23.23 -5.69 -5.85
CA PHE A 583 -23.12 -4.24 -5.85
C PHE A 583 -24.50 -3.54 -5.93
N SER A 584 -24.55 -2.28 -5.51
CA SER A 584 -25.74 -1.44 -5.50
C SER A 584 -25.97 -0.79 -6.87
N ASN A 585 -27.23 -0.50 -7.21
CA ASN A 585 -27.62 0.09 -8.51
C ASN A 585 -27.18 1.56 -8.69
N THR A 586 -26.56 2.16 -7.68
CA THR A 586 -25.86 3.45 -7.69
C THR A 586 -24.45 3.37 -8.30
N SER A 587 -23.92 2.16 -8.50
CA SER A 587 -22.70 1.86 -9.27
C SER A 587 -22.69 2.51 -10.66
N THR A 588 -21.50 2.80 -11.20
CA THR A 588 -21.31 3.30 -12.57
C THR A 588 -20.61 2.29 -13.49
N GLN A 589 -19.99 1.24 -12.95
CA GLN A 589 -19.49 0.10 -13.70
C GLN A 589 -20.47 -1.07 -13.61
N ALA A 590 -20.65 -1.82 -14.70
CA ALA A 590 -21.61 -2.91 -14.73
C ALA A 590 -21.11 -4.15 -13.97
N SER A 591 -22.01 -4.86 -13.30
CA SER A 591 -21.70 -6.07 -12.53
C SER A 591 -22.75 -7.18 -12.66
N ILE A 592 -22.30 -8.42 -12.46
CA ILE A 592 -23.12 -9.63 -12.44
C ILE A 592 -23.00 -10.29 -11.06
N LEU A 593 -24.10 -10.68 -10.43
CA LEU A 593 -24.13 -11.76 -9.44
C LEU A 593 -24.72 -13.01 -10.08
N TYR A 594 -23.97 -14.11 -10.12
CA TYR A 594 -24.45 -15.39 -10.59
C TYR A 594 -24.37 -16.48 -9.52
N ASN A 595 -25.54 -16.89 -9.01
CA ASN A 595 -25.70 -18.08 -8.19
C ASN A 595 -25.82 -19.33 -9.06
N LEU A 596 -24.93 -20.30 -8.79
CA LEU A 596 -24.77 -21.57 -9.47
C LEU A 596 -25.82 -22.60 -9.01
N THR A 597 -26.28 -23.43 -9.94
CA THR A 597 -27.27 -24.50 -9.65
C THR A 597 -26.72 -25.65 -8.79
N ALA A 598 -25.40 -25.74 -8.63
CA ALA A 598 -24.69 -26.64 -7.72
C ALA A 598 -23.36 -26.00 -7.29
N LYS A 599 -22.82 -26.36 -6.12
CA LYS A 599 -21.50 -25.87 -5.66
C LYS A 599 -20.40 -26.34 -6.63
N ALA A 600 -19.58 -25.41 -7.09
CA ALA A 600 -18.32 -25.64 -7.79
C ALA A 600 -17.23 -26.07 -6.78
N ALA A 601 -16.23 -26.80 -7.25
CA ALA A 601 -15.14 -27.27 -6.39
C ALA A 601 -14.04 -26.20 -6.25
N ALA A 602 -13.29 -26.25 -5.15
CA ALA A 602 -12.02 -25.54 -5.01
C ALA A 602 -11.11 -25.87 -6.21
N GLY A 603 -10.41 -24.86 -6.73
CA GLY A 603 -9.55 -25.00 -7.91
C GLY A 603 -10.32 -25.10 -9.24
N THR A 604 -11.59 -24.69 -9.31
CA THR A 604 -12.33 -24.62 -10.58
C THR A 604 -12.59 -23.17 -11.01
N GLU A 605 -12.14 -22.83 -12.22
CA GLU A 605 -12.13 -21.47 -12.76
C GLU A 605 -13.52 -20.80 -12.81
N VAL A 606 -13.54 -19.50 -12.52
CA VAL A 606 -14.59 -18.53 -12.86
C VAL A 606 -14.03 -17.64 -13.98
N SER A 607 -14.61 -17.72 -15.17
CA SER A 607 -14.17 -16.99 -16.37
C SER A 607 -15.35 -16.27 -17.02
N LEU A 608 -15.24 -14.95 -17.22
CA LEU A 608 -16.22 -14.17 -17.96
C LEU A 608 -15.66 -13.79 -19.34
N LYS A 609 -16.43 -14.07 -20.40
CA LYS A 609 -16.08 -13.78 -21.79
C LYS A 609 -17.13 -12.91 -22.46
N ASP A 610 -16.71 -12.07 -23.40
CA ASP A 610 -17.62 -11.27 -24.22
C ASP A 610 -18.30 -12.11 -25.34
N SER A 611 -19.10 -11.46 -26.18
CA SER A 611 -19.77 -12.10 -27.33
C SER A 611 -18.84 -12.48 -28.49
N SER A 612 -17.57 -12.04 -28.49
CA SER A 612 -16.54 -12.49 -29.44
C SER A 612 -15.77 -13.73 -28.94
N GLY A 613 -15.79 -13.97 -27.63
CA GLY A 613 -15.03 -15.00 -26.94
C GLY A 613 -13.76 -14.50 -26.23
N LYS A 614 -13.47 -13.19 -26.27
CA LYS A 614 -12.39 -12.57 -25.47
C LYS A 614 -12.68 -12.80 -23.98
N VAL A 615 -11.70 -13.31 -23.24
CA VAL A 615 -11.75 -13.32 -21.76
C VAL A 615 -11.61 -11.89 -21.27
N LEU A 616 -12.54 -11.44 -20.43
CA LEU A 616 -12.48 -10.14 -19.76
C LEU A 616 -11.81 -10.27 -18.39
N VAL A 617 -12.17 -11.32 -17.65
CA VAL A 617 -11.50 -11.71 -16.40
C VAL A 617 -11.59 -13.22 -16.20
N SER A 618 -10.56 -13.77 -15.56
CA SER A 618 -10.56 -15.13 -15.00
C SER A 618 -9.98 -15.11 -13.59
N TYR A 619 -10.52 -15.96 -12.72
CA TYR A 619 -9.98 -16.25 -11.39
C TYR A 619 -10.23 -17.73 -11.05
N THR A 620 -9.37 -18.34 -10.25
CA THR A 620 -9.53 -19.72 -9.78
C THR A 620 -9.62 -19.72 -8.26
N PRO A 621 -10.84 -19.79 -7.68
CA PRO A 621 -11.01 -19.78 -6.24
C PRO A 621 -10.37 -20.99 -5.55
N GLU A 622 -9.68 -20.76 -4.43
CA GLU A 622 -9.05 -21.77 -3.57
C GLU A 622 -10.08 -22.51 -2.69
N LYS A 623 -11.30 -21.97 -2.59
CA LYS A 623 -12.43 -22.55 -1.86
C LYS A 623 -13.56 -22.97 -2.80
N ALA A 624 -14.42 -23.88 -2.33
CA ALA A 624 -15.60 -24.34 -3.06
C ALA A 624 -16.72 -23.28 -2.98
N TYR A 625 -17.29 -22.89 -4.12
CA TYR A 625 -18.19 -21.74 -4.24
C TYR A 625 -19.52 -22.09 -4.90
N GLN A 626 -20.55 -21.29 -4.67
CA GLN A 626 -21.86 -21.37 -5.31
C GLN A 626 -22.36 -20.00 -5.82
N SER A 627 -21.72 -18.88 -5.44
CA SER A 627 -21.93 -17.56 -6.02
C SER A 627 -20.66 -17.07 -6.72
N ALA A 628 -20.84 -16.17 -7.69
CA ALA A 628 -19.77 -15.34 -8.25
C ALA A 628 -20.32 -13.92 -8.51
N VAL A 629 -19.73 -12.91 -7.88
CA VAL A 629 -19.91 -11.50 -8.25
C VAL A 629 -18.75 -11.08 -9.15
N ILE A 630 -19.05 -10.51 -10.32
CA ILE A 630 -18.07 -10.15 -11.34
C ILE A 630 -18.33 -8.73 -11.84
N SER A 631 -17.26 -7.93 -11.99
CA SER A 631 -17.31 -6.61 -12.64
C SER A 631 -15.97 -6.31 -13.31
N THR A 632 -15.97 -5.78 -14.53
CA THR A 632 -14.76 -5.29 -15.23
C THR A 632 -15.10 -4.00 -16.00
N PRO A 633 -14.10 -3.16 -16.37
CA PRO A 633 -14.35 -1.92 -17.10
C PRO A 633 -14.95 -2.11 -18.49
N GLU A 634 -14.76 -3.28 -19.13
CA GLU A 634 -15.37 -3.59 -20.42
C GLU A 634 -16.84 -4.05 -20.34
N MET A 635 -17.39 -4.23 -19.12
CA MET A 635 -18.78 -4.63 -18.94
C MET A 635 -19.74 -3.46 -19.22
N SER A 636 -20.67 -3.66 -20.16
CA SER A 636 -21.62 -2.66 -20.65
C SER A 636 -23.05 -3.18 -20.64
N VAL A 637 -23.99 -2.34 -20.17
CA VAL A 637 -25.43 -2.64 -20.17
C VAL A 637 -25.94 -2.86 -21.61
N GLY A 638 -26.78 -3.88 -21.81
CA GLY A 638 -27.28 -4.32 -23.12
C GLY A 638 -26.34 -5.26 -23.88
N SER A 639 -25.16 -5.57 -23.35
CA SER A 639 -24.26 -6.59 -23.92
C SER A 639 -24.59 -7.99 -23.40
N THR A 640 -24.14 -9.02 -24.11
CA THR A 640 -24.26 -10.43 -23.69
C THR A 640 -22.89 -11.03 -23.43
N TYR A 641 -22.74 -11.69 -22.28
CA TYR A 641 -21.52 -12.34 -21.82
C TYR A 641 -21.73 -13.85 -21.73
N THR A 642 -20.61 -14.58 -21.72
CA THR A 642 -20.56 -16.01 -21.42
C THR A 642 -19.79 -16.20 -20.12
N LEU A 643 -20.47 -16.66 -19.07
CA LEU A 643 -19.85 -17.05 -17.81
C LEU A 643 -19.61 -18.57 -17.82
N THR A 644 -18.36 -18.98 -17.60
CA THR A 644 -18.01 -20.35 -17.21
C THR A 644 -17.61 -20.34 -15.74
N ALA A 645 -18.24 -21.20 -14.94
CA ALA A 645 -18.01 -21.31 -13.50
C ALA A 645 -18.27 -22.75 -13.03
N GLY A 646 -17.23 -23.41 -12.51
CA GLY A 646 -17.28 -24.83 -12.18
C GLY A 646 -17.68 -25.69 -13.39
N GLY A 647 -18.74 -26.49 -13.24
CA GLY A 647 -19.29 -27.32 -14.31
C GLY A 647 -20.35 -26.65 -15.20
N GLN A 648 -20.57 -25.33 -15.08
CA GLN A 648 -21.60 -24.60 -15.82
C GLN A 648 -20.98 -23.60 -16.80
N THR A 649 -21.56 -23.51 -17.99
CA THR A 649 -21.34 -22.41 -18.94
C THR A 649 -22.70 -21.85 -19.32
N VAL A 650 -22.88 -20.54 -19.11
CA VAL A 650 -24.17 -19.84 -19.24
C VAL A 650 -24.00 -18.52 -19.98
N SER A 651 -25.02 -18.12 -20.74
CA SER A 651 -25.06 -16.81 -21.40
C SER A 651 -25.92 -15.85 -20.58
N ILE A 652 -25.41 -14.65 -20.34
CA ILE A 652 -26.01 -13.63 -19.46
C ILE A 652 -26.10 -12.31 -20.23
N GLU A 653 -27.30 -11.77 -20.35
CA GLU A 653 -27.54 -10.42 -20.88
C GLU A 653 -27.47 -9.40 -19.73
N GLN A 654 -26.63 -8.39 -19.86
CA GLN A 654 -26.46 -7.34 -18.84
C GLN A 654 -27.62 -6.34 -18.92
N THR A 655 -28.79 -6.74 -18.43
CA THR A 655 -30.05 -6.00 -18.57
C THR A 655 -30.15 -4.71 -17.75
N ALA A 656 -29.34 -4.57 -16.70
CA ALA A 656 -29.23 -3.37 -15.86
C ALA A 656 -27.77 -3.16 -15.42
N MET A 657 -27.49 -2.07 -14.68
CA MET A 657 -26.14 -1.84 -14.15
C MET A 657 -25.67 -3.01 -13.27
N VAL A 658 -26.55 -3.48 -12.38
CA VAL A 658 -26.38 -4.73 -11.62
C VAL A 658 -27.34 -5.76 -12.19
N THR A 659 -26.83 -6.88 -12.67
CA THR A 659 -27.62 -8.00 -13.20
C THR A 659 -27.46 -9.22 -12.29
N SER A 660 -28.56 -9.86 -11.90
CA SER A 660 -28.50 -10.97 -10.95
C SER A 660 -29.53 -12.06 -11.22
N ASN A 661 -29.14 -13.32 -11.03
CA ASN A 661 -30.07 -14.45 -10.84
C ASN A 661 -30.21 -14.88 -9.36
N GLY A 662 -29.43 -14.25 -8.47
CA GLY A 662 -29.48 -14.47 -7.03
C GLY A 662 -30.69 -13.78 -6.39
N ASN A 663 -30.98 -14.13 -5.13
CA ASN A 663 -32.12 -13.57 -4.40
C ASN A 663 -31.72 -12.22 -3.78
N THR A 664 -31.89 -11.13 -4.53
CA THR A 664 -31.48 -9.77 -4.12
C THR A 664 -32.32 -9.20 -2.97
N GLN A 665 -32.04 -9.66 -1.75
CA GLN A 665 -32.55 -9.12 -0.49
C GLN A 665 -31.35 -8.61 0.33
N GLY A 666 -30.96 -7.36 0.08
CA GLY A 666 -29.84 -6.67 0.73
C GLY A 666 -30.00 -5.16 0.55
N GLY A 667 -29.28 -4.57 -0.40
CA GLY A 667 -29.25 -3.11 -0.62
C GLY A 667 -30.60 -2.38 -0.79
N PRO A 668 -30.82 -1.23 -0.13
CA PRO A 668 -32.09 -0.50 -0.08
C PRO A 668 -32.34 0.42 -1.29
N GLY A 669 -32.18 -0.10 -2.52
CA GLY A 669 -32.31 0.69 -3.77
C GLY A 669 -33.29 0.14 -4.83
N GLY A 670 -33.79 -1.08 -4.67
CA GLY A 670 -34.57 -1.77 -5.72
C GLY A 670 -36.02 -1.29 -5.86
N THR A 671 -36.27 -0.25 -6.68
CA THR A 671 -37.64 0.09 -7.10
C THR A 671 -38.24 -1.06 -7.93
N ARG A 672 -39.26 -1.75 -7.40
CA ARG A 672 -40.02 -2.76 -8.15
C ARG A 672 -40.55 -2.17 -9.47
N PRO A 673 -40.31 -2.82 -10.62
CA PRO A 673 -41.06 -2.56 -11.84
C PRO A 673 -42.56 -2.77 -11.61
N ASP A 674 -43.39 -1.88 -12.15
CA ASP A 674 -44.85 -1.96 -12.06
C ASP A 674 -45.44 -3.00 -13.04
N GLY A 675 -46.66 -3.47 -12.75
CA GLY A 675 -47.45 -4.30 -13.66
C GLY A 675 -47.57 -5.78 -13.25
N GLY A 676 -48.52 -6.10 -12.36
CA GLY A 676 -48.72 -7.49 -11.91
C GLY A 676 -50.04 -7.78 -11.18
N ASN A 677 -51.18 -7.25 -11.66
CA ASN A 677 -52.48 -7.40 -11.01
C ASN A 677 -52.93 -8.89 -10.93
N ARG A 678 -52.80 -9.51 -9.74
CA ARG A 678 -53.09 -10.94 -9.50
C ARG A 678 -54.37 -11.09 -8.65
N PRO A 679 -55.33 -11.95 -9.03
CA PRO A 679 -56.61 -12.05 -8.32
C PRO A 679 -56.50 -12.57 -6.88
N ASP A 680 -57.32 -11.99 -6.00
CA ASP A 680 -57.45 -12.36 -4.57
C ASP A 680 -58.09 -13.76 -4.40
N PRO A 681 -57.42 -14.73 -3.73
CA PRO A 681 -57.93 -16.08 -3.53
C PRO A 681 -58.88 -16.21 -2.33
N GLY A 682 -60.00 -15.47 -2.38
CA GLY A 682 -61.28 -15.81 -1.75
C GLY A 682 -61.31 -16.21 -0.28
N THR A 683 -61.53 -15.24 0.61
CA THR A 683 -61.87 -15.51 2.03
C THR A 683 -63.18 -16.30 2.17
N THR A 684 -63.12 -17.53 2.69
CA THR A 684 -64.30 -18.31 3.07
C THR A 684 -64.77 -17.95 4.48
N PRO A 685 -66.00 -17.45 4.68
CA PRO A 685 -66.48 -17.11 6.02
C PRO A 685 -66.79 -18.37 6.85
N MET A 686 -66.17 -18.51 8.02
CA MET A 686 -66.58 -19.55 8.97
C MET A 686 -67.89 -19.15 9.66
N THR A 687 -68.94 -19.96 9.50
CA THR A 687 -70.18 -19.83 10.28
C THR A 687 -69.98 -20.34 11.71
N PRO A 688 -70.38 -19.58 12.75
CA PRO A 688 -70.31 -20.04 14.14
C PRO A 688 -71.40 -21.07 14.46
N PRO A 689 -71.17 -22.01 15.39
CA PRO A 689 -72.19 -22.95 15.84
C PRO A 689 -73.24 -22.28 16.74
N THR A 690 -74.52 -22.57 16.50
CA THR A 690 -75.63 -22.16 17.37
C THR A 690 -75.99 -23.27 18.35
N GLU A 691 -76.02 -22.97 19.64
CA GLU A 691 -76.78 -23.74 20.63
C GLU A 691 -77.56 -22.78 21.56
N THR A 692 -78.44 -23.31 22.43
CA THR A 692 -79.75 -22.68 22.68
C THR A 692 -80.01 -22.11 24.08
N ALA A 693 -80.92 -21.12 24.12
CA ALA A 693 -81.67 -20.60 25.29
C ALA A 693 -80.86 -19.71 26.26
N VAL A 694 -81.49 -18.77 26.99
CA VAL A 694 -82.93 -18.44 27.16
C VAL A 694 -83.23 -17.02 26.69
#